data_AF-A0A6P6FUK1-F1
#
_entry.id   AF-A0A6P6FUK1-F1
#
_cell.length_a   1.000
_cell.length_b   1.000
_cell.length_c   1.000
_cell.angle_alpha   90.00
_cell.angle_beta   90.00
_cell.angle_gamma   90.00
#
_symmetry.space_group_name_H-M   'P 1'
#
loop_
_entity.id
_entity.type
_entity.pdbx_description
1 polymer ?
#
loop_
_entity_poly.entity_id
_entity_poly.type
_entity_poly.pdbx_seq_one_letter_code
_entity_poly.pdbx_strand_id
1 'polypeptide(L)'
;MADAEQPVYLHGDLDLEIIEARSLPNMDLVSEHLRRCFTACDTIKFHGSSDHTDDDPHGGKRGVDHKIHHHSRRIITSDPYVTVCVPQATVARTRVIKNAQNPKWEEHFIIPLAHPVADLEFQVKDDDFFGAQLIGTAKVSAKEIASGEPISRWVPILGSSGNPPKSNTAIRIHMTFTPVDKNPAYKHGIAGDPEHKGVRNTYLPLRKGSSVRLYQDAHVPDGMLPNIELDGGKFFGHEKCWEDICYAISEAHHLIYIVGWSVFHKVKLVREPTRPLPRGGDLTLGELLKYKSEEGVRVLLLIWDDKTSHDKYFINTEGVMQTHDEETRKFFKHSSVTCVLAPRYASSRLSYFKQQIVGTIFTHHQKCVLVDTQAYGNDRKITAFLGGLDLCDGRYDTPEHRLFRDLNTVYQDDFHNPTFSAGTKAPRQPWHDLHSRIDGPAAYDVLLNFEQRWRKATKWTEFGLRFKRVSHWHDDALIKIERISWILSPALPSSKSGSKEDSAQFVTKYGTVIPEDDRRLWVAGEDDPETWHVQILRSIDSGSVRGFPRNVDAAAHQNLICAKDQVIDKSIQTGYIQAIRSAQHFIYIENQYFLGSSYAWPDYKNAGVDNLIPMELALKIASKIKANERFAVYIVIPMWPEGDPKSATVQEILYWQVCSYLITEALSSLCLAYSACCKVYISREAISDELSSAANGTAVSDAQKFQRFMIYVHAKGMIIDDEYVMVGSANINQRSMAGTKDTEIAMGAYQPHHTWAEKRRHPRGQVYGYRMSLWAEHLGMLDGSFKEPESLECVKKVNGIAEDNWRRFTSEEFTLLQGHLLKYPLQVDADGKVSLLPQQENFPDVGGKVLGVHSATIPDLLTT
;
A
#
# COMPACT_ATOMS: atom_id res chain seq x y z
N MET A 1 -46.63 5.36 9.28
CA MET A 1 -45.28 5.78 8.87
C MET A 1 -44.35 5.26 9.95
N ALA A 2 -43.58 4.21 9.66
CA ALA A 2 -42.63 3.65 10.61
C ALA A 2 -41.46 4.63 10.73
N ASP A 3 -41.07 4.99 11.96
CA ASP A 3 -39.84 5.71 12.24
C ASP A 3 -38.68 4.97 11.58
N ALA A 4 -38.11 5.55 10.51
CA ALA A 4 -36.84 5.08 10.00
C ALA A 4 -35.80 5.35 11.10
N GLU A 5 -35.32 4.29 11.76
CA GLU A 5 -34.32 4.43 12.82
C GLU A 5 -33.12 5.22 12.29
N GLN A 6 -32.77 6.31 12.96
CA GLN A 6 -31.59 7.09 12.59
C GLN A 6 -30.34 6.21 12.63
N PRO A 7 -29.51 6.21 11.57
CA PRO A 7 -28.30 5.40 11.49
C PRO A 7 -27.30 5.82 12.58
N VAL A 8 -26.60 4.85 13.16
CA VAL A 8 -25.54 5.06 14.15
C VAL A 8 -24.19 4.87 13.48
N TYR A 9 -23.23 5.75 13.78
CA TYR A 9 -21.85 5.54 13.38
C TYR A 9 -21.19 4.49 14.27
N LEU A 10 -20.89 3.33 13.69
CA LEU A 10 -19.99 2.36 14.32
C LEU A 10 -18.56 2.78 13.98
N HIS A 11 -17.95 3.55 14.89
CA HIS A 11 -16.55 3.97 14.83
C HIS A 11 -15.74 3.29 15.94
N GLY A 12 -14.96 2.27 15.58
CA GLY A 12 -14.27 1.42 16.54
C GLY A 12 -13.78 0.10 15.95
N ASP A 13 -13.48 -0.85 16.82
CA ASP A 13 -13.09 -2.21 16.46
C ASP A 13 -14.19 -3.21 16.85
N LEU A 14 -14.59 -4.04 15.90
CA LEU A 14 -15.47 -5.16 16.13
C LEU A 14 -14.64 -6.45 16.22
N ASP A 15 -14.59 -7.04 17.40
CA ASP A 15 -14.14 -8.41 17.61
C ASP A 15 -15.31 -9.34 17.32
N LEU A 16 -15.20 -10.18 16.28
CA LEU A 16 -16.28 -11.01 15.78
C LEU A 16 -15.81 -12.45 15.56
N GLU A 17 -16.54 -13.39 16.14
CA GLU A 17 -16.46 -14.82 15.85
C GLU A 17 -17.74 -15.29 15.17
N ILE A 18 -17.60 -15.85 13.97
CA ILE A 18 -18.69 -16.53 13.24
C ILE A 18 -18.55 -18.02 13.48
N ILE A 19 -19.45 -18.58 14.28
CA ILE A 19 -19.27 -19.92 14.82
C ILE A 19 -19.88 -20.98 13.92
N GLU A 20 -21.20 -20.97 13.74
CA GLU A 20 -21.92 -21.98 12.96
C GLU A 20 -23.25 -21.46 12.42
N ALA A 21 -23.81 -22.11 11.41
CA ALA A 21 -25.20 -21.94 11.00
C ALA A 21 -25.94 -23.27 11.04
N ARG A 22 -27.26 -23.20 11.14
CA ARG A 22 -28.13 -24.39 11.18
C ARG A 22 -29.26 -24.31 10.17
N SER A 23 -29.70 -25.49 9.73
CA SER A 23 -30.90 -25.66 8.91
C SER A 23 -30.87 -24.83 7.62
N LEU A 24 -29.73 -24.74 6.94
CA LEU A 24 -29.64 -24.07 5.64
C LEU A 24 -30.41 -24.89 4.56
N PRO A 25 -31.02 -24.22 3.57
CA PRO A 25 -31.58 -24.89 2.39
C PRO A 25 -30.49 -25.59 1.56
N ASN A 26 -30.89 -26.52 0.70
CA ASN A 26 -29.98 -27.10 -0.29
C ASN A 26 -30.24 -26.35 -1.61
N MET A 27 -29.30 -25.51 -2.03
CA MET A 27 -29.44 -24.71 -3.26
C MET A 27 -28.89 -25.45 -4.48
N ASP A 28 -27.92 -26.35 -4.33
CA ASP A 28 -27.33 -27.12 -5.44
C ASP A 28 -28.36 -27.93 -6.23
N LEU A 29 -29.42 -28.43 -5.56
CA LEU A 29 -30.54 -29.13 -6.22
C LEU A 29 -31.35 -28.21 -7.15
N VAL A 30 -31.44 -26.92 -6.82
CA VAL A 30 -32.12 -25.90 -7.63
C VAL A 30 -31.26 -25.54 -8.83
N SER A 31 -29.96 -25.35 -8.62
CA SER A 31 -28.96 -25.13 -9.68
C SER A 31 -28.85 -26.32 -10.65
N GLU A 32 -28.90 -27.57 -10.17
CA GLU A 32 -28.99 -28.78 -11.02
C GLU A 32 -30.28 -28.85 -11.84
N HIS A 33 -31.42 -28.40 -11.30
CA HIS A 33 -32.69 -28.38 -12.01
C HIS A 33 -32.66 -27.38 -13.18
N LEU A 34 -32.11 -26.19 -12.95
CA LEU A 34 -31.85 -25.18 -13.98
C LEU A 34 -30.89 -25.71 -15.05
N ARG A 35 -29.79 -26.37 -14.64
CA ARG A 35 -28.83 -27.01 -15.57
C ARG A 35 -29.52 -28.00 -16.53
N ARG A 36 -30.45 -28.83 -16.02
CA ARG A 36 -31.21 -29.79 -16.83
C ARG A 36 -32.14 -29.12 -17.85
N CYS A 37 -32.71 -27.96 -17.51
CA CYS A 37 -33.55 -27.19 -18.42
C CYS A 37 -32.75 -26.55 -19.57
N PHE A 38 -31.51 -26.13 -19.35
CA PHE A 38 -30.65 -25.57 -20.41
C PHE A 38 -30.02 -26.64 -21.32
N THR A 39 -29.71 -27.84 -20.81
CA THR A 39 -29.24 -28.97 -21.65
C THR A 39 -30.33 -29.59 -22.53
N ALA A 40 -31.61 -29.24 -22.34
CA ALA A 40 -32.70 -29.72 -23.18
C ALA A 40 -32.78 -29.02 -24.55
N CYS A 41 -31.97 -27.98 -24.80
CA CYS A 41 -31.96 -27.23 -26.07
C CYS A 41 -30.74 -27.48 -26.97
N ASP A 42 -29.76 -28.31 -26.56
CA ASP A 42 -28.62 -28.68 -27.40
C ASP A 42 -28.67 -30.17 -27.78
N THR A 43 -29.62 -30.52 -28.64
CA THR A 43 -29.54 -31.75 -29.44
C THR A 43 -29.01 -31.44 -30.84
N ILE A 44 -27.69 -31.44 -31.01
CA ILE A 44 -27.06 -31.77 -32.29
C ILE A 44 -25.99 -32.84 -32.03
N LYS A 45 -26.27 -34.04 -32.56
CA LYS A 45 -25.39 -35.22 -32.54
C LYS A 45 -24.20 -35.01 -33.50
N PHE A 46 -23.03 -35.50 -33.12
CA PHE A 46 -22.15 -36.19 -34.06
C PHE A 46 -21.60 -37.48 -33.44
N HIS A 47 -21.79 -38.57 -34.18
CA HIS A 47 -21.37 -39.93 -33.88
C HIS A 47 -19.86 -40.13 -34.09
N GLY A 48 -19.30 -41.05 -33.30
CA GLY A 48 -18.08 -41.78 -33.62
C GLY A 48 -18.28 -43.25 -33.23
N SER A 49 -18.42 -44.10 -34.25
CA SER A 49 -18.47 -45.57 -34.24
C SER A 49 -17.20 -46.19 -33.60
N SER A 50 -17.11 -47.46 -33.21
CA SER A 50 -17.70 -48.69 -33.76
C SER A 50 -17.49 -49.84 -32.76
N ASP A 51 -18.50 -50.71 -32.67
CA ASP A 51 -18.45 -52.06 -32.13
C ASP A 51 -17.44 -52.96 -32.85
N HIS A 52 -16.91 -53.95 -32.12
CA HIS A 52 -16.74 -55.31 -32.63
C HIS A 52 -16.88 -56.32 -31.48
N THR A 53 -17.94 -57.12 -31.56
CA THR A 53 -18.10 -58.48 -31.00
C THR A 53 -17.30 -59.45 -31.92
N ASP A 54 -16.86 -60.66 -31.57
CA ASP A 54 -17.47 -61.78 -30.85
C ASP A 54 -16.40 -62.83 -30.46
N ASP A 55 -16.85 -63.86 -29.70
CA ASP A 55 -16.36 -65.24 -29.61
C ASP A 55 -15.72 -65.73 -28.28
N ASP A 56 -16.64 -66.20 -27.41
CA ASP A 56 -16.53 -67.34 -26.47
C ASP A 56 -16.30 -68.67 -27.24
N PRO A 57 -15.98 -69.86 -26.65
CA PRO A 57 -16.23 -70.29 -25.27
C PRO A 57 -15.13 -71.17 -24.61
N HIS A 58 -15.17 -71.35 -23.29
CA HIS A 58 -15.17 -72.68 -22.64
C HIS A 58 -15.29 -72.58 -21.11
N GLY A 59 -16.17 -73.40 -20.55
CA GLY A 59 -16.74 -73.24 -19.21
C GLY A 59 -15.88 -73.70 -18.03
N GLY A 60 -16.27 -73.24 -16.85
CA GLY A 60 -15.73 -73.71 -15.57
C GLY A 60 -16.47 -73.07 -14.39
N LYS A 61 -17.43 -73.79 -13.82
CA LYS A 61 -18.41 -73.34 -12.81
C LYS A 61 -17.80 -72.97 -11.43
N ARG A 62 -18.53 -72.07 -10.75
CA ARG A 62 -18.89 -71.98 -9.29
C ARG A 62 -18.29 -70.80 -8.52
N GLY A 63 -19.20 -70.00 -7.95
CA GLY A 63 -18.94 -69.08 -6.84
C GLY A 63 -19.84 -67.85 -6.86
N VAL A 64 -21.14 -68.04 -6.57
CA VAL A 64 -22.05 -66.92 -6.28
C VAL A 64 -21.69 -66.39 -4.91
N ASP A 65 -21.17 -65.17 -4.84
CA ASP A 65 -21.19 -64.34 -3.64
C ASP A 65 -21.65 -62.93 -4.02
N HIS A 66 -22.89 -62.62 -3.64
CA HIS A 66 -23.48 -61.30 -3.76
C HIS A 66 -22.76 -60.32 -2.82
N LYS A 67 -21.76 -59.60 -3.33
CA LYS A 67 -21.33 -58.33 -2.73
C LYS A 67 -22.17 -57.20 -3.32
N ILE A 68 -23.13 -56.77 -2.52
CA ILE A 68 -23.90 -55.53 -2.68
C ILE A 68 -22.89 -54.37 -2.78
N HIS A 69 -22.74 -53.80 -3.97
CA HIS A 69 -22.06 -52.52 -4.14
C HIS A 69 -22.94 -51.42 -3.55
N HIS A 70 -22.64 -51.01 -2.31
CA HIS A 70 -23.10 -49.73 -1.78
C HIS A 70 -22.46 -48.59 -2.59
N HIS A 71 -23.13 -48.15 -3.65
CA HIS A 71 -22.96 -46.79 -4.14
C HIS A 71 -23.48 -45.84 -3.05
N SER A 72 -22.61 -45.35 -2.16
CA SER A 72 -22.93 -44.18 -1.36
C SER A 72 -23.17 -43.02 -2.34
N ARG A 73 -24.43 -42.68 -2.58
CA ARG A 73 -24.79 -41.42 -3.23
C ARG A 73 -24.16 -40.31 -2.38
N ARG A 74 -23.12 -39.66 -2.89
CA ARG A 74 -22.62 -38.41 -2.32
C ARG A 74 -23.80 -37.44 -2.38
N ILE A 75 -24.37 -37.10 -1.22
CA ILE A 75 -25.44 -36.12 -1.13
C ILE A 75 -24.81 -34.78 -1.46
N ILE A 76 -25.13 -34.23 -2.64
CA ILE A 76 -24.70 -32.90 -3.05
C ILE A 76 -25.62 -31.90 -2.32
N THR A 77 -25.03 -31.01 -1.52
CA THR A 77 -25.75 -29.94 -0.82
C THR A 77 -24.94 -28.66 -0.88
N SER A 78 -25.56 -27.53 -0.55
CA SER A 78 -24.94 -26.21 -0.45
C SER A 78 -23.52 -26.20 0.13
N ASP A 79 -22.69 -25.34 -0.46
CA ASP A 79 -21.34 -24.95 -0.11
C ASP A 79 -21.36 -23.54 0.57
N PRO A 80 -21.87 -23.41 1.81
CA PRO A 80 -22.12 -22.11 2.40
C PRO A 80 -20.88 -21.35 2.89
N TYR A 81 -20.98 -20.03 2.85
CA TYR A 81 -20.09 -19.07 3.50
C TYR A 81 -20.86 -17.83 3.96
N VAL A 82 -20.22 -17.00 4.80
CA VAL A 82 -20.82 -15.79 5.34
C VAL A 82 -20.02 -14.58 4.89
N THR A 83 -20.71 -13.50 4.49
CA THR A 83 -20.11 -12.18 4.33
C THR A 83 -20.72 -11.22 5.34
N VAL A 84 -19.88 -10.51 6.07
CA VAL A 84 -20.28 -9.41 6.95
C VAL A 84 -20.26 -8.14 6.11
N CYS A 85 -21.39 -7.47 6.05
CA CYS A 85 -21.60 -6.33 5.17
C CYS A 85 -22.01 -5.11 6.00
N VAL A 86 -21.37 -4.00 5.69
CA VAL A 86 -21.87 -2.65 5.94
C VAL A 86 -22.47 -2.15 4.61
N PRO A 87 -23.19 -1.01 4.57
CA PRO A 87 -23.67 -0.45 3.31
C PRO A 87 -22.55 -0.42 2.29
N GLN A 88 -22.74 -1.19 1.21
CA GLN A 88 -21.92 -1.19 -0.01
C GLN A 88 -20.50 -1.77 0.11
N ALA A 89 -20.09 -2.24 1.29
CA ALA A 89 -18.79 -2.89 1.48
C ALA A 89 -18.91 -4.23 2.24
N THR A 90 -18.09 -5.21 1.82
CA THR A 90 -17.89 -6.45 2.58
C THR A 90 -16.67 -6.29 3.47
N VAL A 91 -16.87 -6.30 4.78
CA VAL A 91 -15.82 -6.06 5.78
C VAL A 91 -15.18 -7.34 6.31
N ALA A 92 -15.88 -8.48 6.21
CA ALA A 92 -15.31 -9.79 6.48
C ALA A 92 -16.00 -10.89 5.66
N ARG A 93 -15.30 -12.00 5.45
CA ARG A 93 -15.81 -13.17 4.73
C ARG A 93 -15.21 -14.45 5.32
N THR A 94 -16.05 -15.44 5.61
CA THR A 94 -15.60 -16.76 6.04
C THR A 94 -15.17 -17.65 4.88
N ARG A 95 -14.52 -18.78 5.19
CA ARG A 95 -14.24 -19.85 4.23
C ARG A 95 -15.53 -20.52 3.74
N VAL A 96 -15.47 -21.07 2.54
CA VAL A 96 -16.54 -21.91 1.98
C VAL A 96 -16.45 -23.30 2.60
N ILE A 97 -17.53 -23.76 3.21
CA ILE A 97 -17.63 -25.13 3.75
C ILE A 97 -18.41 -25.96 2.77
N LYS A 98 -17.78 -27.01 2.23
CA LYS A 98 -18.41 -27.82 1.20
C LYS A 98 -19.47 -28.74 1.76
N ASN A 99 -20.61 -28.80 1.08
CA ASN A 99 -21.67 -29.79 1.26
C ASN A 99 -22.17 -29.87 2.71
N ALA A 100 -22.55 -28.71 3.26
CA ALA A 100 -22.97 -28.57 4.65
C ALA A 100 -24.23 -27.71 4.79
N GLN A 101 -25.33 -28.32 5.26
CA GLN A 101 -26.52 -27.57 5.69
C GLN A 101 -26.42 -27.02 7.12
N ASN A 102 -25.44 -27.50 7.89
CA ASN A 102 -25.12 -27.02 9.24
C ASN A 102 -23.60 -26.73 9.34
N PRO A 103 -23.11 -25.71 8.61
CA PRO A 103 -21.68 -25.39 8.56
C PRO A 103 -21.17 -24.87 9.91
N LYS A 104 -19.93 -25.24 10.25
CA LYS A 104 -19.18 -24.71 11.40
C LYS A 104 -17.91 -24.03 10.90
N TRP A 105 -17.87 -22.70 10.96
CA TRP A 105 -16.73 -21.92 10.47
C TRP A 105 -15.68 -21.72 11.56
N GLU A 106 -16.11 -21.39 12.79
CA GLU A 106 -15.22 -21.11 13.93
C GLU A 106 -14.13 -20.10 13.54
N GLU A 107 -14.52 -19.05 12.81
CA GLU A 107 -13.61 -18.04 12.28
C GLU A 107 -13.72 -16.71 13.04
N HIS A 108 -12.57 -16.18 13.42
CA HIS A 108 -12.41 -14.94 14.18
C HIS A 108 -11.92 -13.80 13.28
N PHE A 109 -12.47 -12.60 13.49
CA PHE A 109 -12.18 -11.40 12.74
C PHE A 109 -12.06 -10.21 13.69
N ILE A 110 -11.06 -9.35 13.44
CA ILE A 110 -10.96 -8.03 14.04
C ILE A 110 -11.21 -7.01 12.92
N ILE A 111 -12.35 -6.34 12.98
CA ILE A 111 -12.86 -5.51 11.89
C ILE A 111 -12.89 -4.05 12.32
N PRO A 112 -12.04 -3.16 11.74
CA PRO A 112 -12.18 -1.74 11.95
C PRO A 112 -13.44 -1.24 11.24
N LEU A 113 -14.31 -0.54 11.98
CA LEU A 113 -15.52 0.09 11.45
C LEU A 113 -15.42 1.61 11.56
N ALA A 114 -15.89 2.29 10.52
CA ALA A 114 -16.08 3.73 10.44
C ALA A 114 -17.33 4.05 9.59
N HIS A 115 -18.43 3.35 9.84
CA HIS A 115 -19.60 3.33 8.94
C HIS A 115 -20.88 3.80 9.64
N PRO A 116 -21.71 4.63 8.99
CA PRO A 116 -23.07 4.90 9.43
C PRO A 116 -23.96 3.73 9.04
N VAL A 117 -24.48 2.98 10.01
CA VAL A 117 -25.30 1.79 9.76
C VAL A 117 -26.51 1.73 10.68
N ALA A 118 -27.61 1.18 10.18
CA ALA A 118 -28.77 0.82 11.01
C ALA A 118 -28.60 -0.58 11.60
N ASP A 119 -28.11 -1.51 10.78
CA ASP A 119 -27.79 -2.89 11.15
C ASP A 119 -26.44 -3.29 10.56
N LEU A 120 -25.75 -4.20 11.24
CA LEU A 120 -24.69 -5.00 10.65
C LEU A 120 -25.31 -6.26 10.01
N GLU A 121 -25.05 -6.47 8.72
CA GLU A 121 -25.66 -7.56 7.96
C GLU A 121 -24.70 -8.76 7.80
N PHE A 122 -25.20 -9.95 8.14
CA PHE A 122 -24.54 -11.23 7.93
C PHE A 122 -25.26 -11.96 6.79
N GLN A 123 -24.71 -11.84 5.58
CA GLN A 123 -25.28 -12.47 4.40
C GLN A 123 -24.70 -13.88 4.25
N VAL A 124 -25.55 -14.89 4.39
CA VAL A 124 -25.19 -16.29 4.17
C VAL A 124 -25.42 -16.61 2.70
N LYS A 125 -24.37 -17.10 2.03
CA LYS A 125 -24.33 -17.33 0.59
C LYS A 125 -23.88 -18.75 0.31
N ASP A 126 -24.30 -19.26 -0.85
CA ASP A 126 -23.85 -20.51 -1.42
C ASP A 126 -22.83 -20.24 -2.53
N ASP A 127 -21.74 -21.00 -2.61
CA ASP A 127 -20.69 -20.83 -3.62
C ASP A 127 -20.86 -21.83 -4.77
N ASP A 128 -21.77 -21.52 -5.69
CA ASP A 128 -22.08 -22.34 -6.86
C ASP A 128 -21.14 -22.06 -8.06
N PHE A 129 -21.01 -23.04 -8.96
CA PHE A 129 -20.18 -22.95 -10.18
C PHE A 129 -20.57 -21.76 -11.10
N PHE A 130 -21.83 -21.33 -11.06
CA PHE A 130 -22.36 -20.20 -11.83
C PHE A 130 -22.33 -18.85 -11.09
N GLY A 131 -21.77 -18.81 -9.87
CA GLY A 131 -21.66 -17.61 -9.04
C GLY A 131 -22.41 -17.75 -7.74
N ALA A 132 -22.02 -16.93 -6.75
CA ALA A 132 -22.55 -17.05 -5.41
C ALA A 132 -24.04 -16.65 -5.30
N GLN A 133 -24.85 -17.52 -4.69
CA GLN A 133 -26.28 -17.29 -4.49
C GLN A 133 -26.57 -16.89 -3.03
N LEU A 134 -27.39 -15.86 -2.80
CA LEU A 134 -27.79 -15.47 -1.45
C LEU A 134 -28.82 -16.47 -0.88
N ILE A 135 -28.50 -17.08 0.27
CA ILE A 135 -29.41 -17.94 1.03
C ILE A 135 -30.33 -17.08 1.91
N GLY A 136 -29.76 -16.09 2.59
CA GLY A 136 -30.50 -15.13 3.40
C GLY A 136 -29.59 -14.22 4.22
N THR A 137 -30.19 -13.29 4.95
CA THR A 137 -29.49 -12.27 5.73
C THR A 137 -29.92 -12.32 7.19
N ALA A 138 -28.96 -12.37 8.09
CA ALA A 138 -29.15 -12.10 9.51
C ALA A 138 -28.71 -10.66 9.82
N LYS A 139 -29.44 -9.96 10.70
CA LYS A 139 -29.19 -8.55 11.03
C LYS A 139 -29.02 -8.36 12.52
N VAL A 140 -28.07 -7.53 12.92
CA VAL A 140 -27.92 -7.09 14.31
C VAL A 140 -27.90 -5.56 14.35
N SER A 141 -28.74 -4.99 15.22
CA SER A 141 -28.90 -3.54 15.32
C SER A 141 -27.60 -2.85 15.68
N ALA A 142 -27.29 -1.77 14.95
CA ALA A 142 -26.13 -0.93 15.22
C ALA A 142 -26.18 -0.29 16.62
N LYS A 143 -27.38 0.00 17.14
CA LYS A 143 -27.55 0.52 18.51
C LYS A 143 -27.15 -0.50 19.56
N GLU A 144 -27.51 -1.76 19.35
CA GLU A 144 -27.12 -2.87 20.22
C GLU A 144 -25.59 -3.05 20.19
N ILE A 145 -25.00 -3.05 18.99
CA ILE A 145 -23.54 -3.15 18.81
C ILE A 145 -22.82 -1.98 19.49
N ALA A 146 -23.29 -0.75 19.30
CA ALA A 146 -22.69 0.47 19.85
C ALA A 146 -22.72 0.52 21.39
N SER A 147 -23.57 -0.28 22.06
CA SER A 147 -23.58 -0.38 23.52
C SER A 147 -22.25 -0.92 24.08
N GLY A 148 -21.55 -1.75 23.30
CA GLY A 148 -20.32 -2.43 23.69
C GLY A 148 -20.54 -3.70 24.53
N GLU A 149 -21.79 -4.06 24.85
CA GLU A 149 -22.09 -5.30 25.55
C GLU A 149 -21.82 -6.52 24.65
N PRO A 150 -21.24 -7.62 25.18
CA PRO A 150 -21.00 -8.82 24.39
C PRO A 150 -22.29 -9.44 23.85
N ILE A 151 -22.36 -9.66 22.54
CA ILE A 151 -23.50 -10.29 21.87
C ILE A 151 -23.12 -11.71 21.51
N SER A 152 -23.72 -12.69 22.19
CA SER A 152 -23.53 -14.12 21.90
C SER A 152 -24.87 -14.84 21.82
N ARG A 153 -25.35 -15.08 20.60
CA ARG A 153 -26.67 -15.68 20.37
C ARG A 153 -26.83 -16.24 18.96
N TRP A 154 -27.93 -16.97 18.76
CA TRP A 154 -28.45 -17.31 17.44
C TRP A 154 -29.24 -16.13 16.87
N VAL A 155 -28.88 -15.71 15.67
CA VAL A 155 -29.57 -14.67 14.90
C VAL A 155 -30.33 -15.34 13.75
N PRO A 156 -31.66 -15.15 13.62
CA PRO A 156 -32.43 -15.71 12.52
C PRO A 156 -31.91 -15.24 11.16
N ILE A 157 -31.83 -16.16 10.20
CA ILE A 157 -31.49 -15.83 8.80
C ILE A 157 -32.80 -15.69 8.04
N LEU A 158 -33.03 -14.52 7.44
CA LEU A 158 -34.25 -14.22 6.70
C LEU A 158 -33.97 -14.23 5.19
N GLY A 159 -34.85 -14.88 4.43
CA GLY A 159 -34.82 -14.84 2.96
C GLY A 159 -35.39 -13.52 2.42
N SER A 160 -35.45 -13.41 1.08
CA SER A 160 -35.98 -12.22 0.39
C SER A 160 -37.44 -11.88 0.74
N SER A 161 -38.23 -12.86 1.18
CA SER A 161 -39.62 -12.69 1.62
C SER A 161 -39.76 -12.18 3.06
N GLY A 162 -38.66 -11.95 3.78
CA GLY A 162 -38.65 -11.59 5.20
C GLY A 162 -38.89 -12.77 6.16
N ASN A 163 -39.08 -13.97 5.63
CA ASN A 163 -39.27 -15.20 6.42
C ASN A 163 -38.02 -16.11 6.35
N PRO A 164 -37.77 -16.95 7.36
CA PRO A 164 -36.69 -17.93 7.32
C PRO A 164 -36.82 -18.91 6.14
N PRO A 165 -35.74 -19.22 5.40
CA PRO A 165 -35.78 -20.16 4.27
C PRO A 165 -36.25 -21.57 4.65
N LYS A 166 -35.89 -22.03 5.87
CA LYS A 166 -36.45 -23.21 6.54
C LYS A 166 -36.80 -22.84 7.98
N SER A 167 -37.62 -23.66 8.63
CA SER A 167 -37.84 -23.53 10.08
C SER A 167 -36.51 -23.62 10.84
N ASN A 168 -36.30 -22.73 11.81
CA ASN A 168 -35.10 -22.61 12.65
C ASN A 168 -33.79 -22.19 11.96
N THR A 169 -33.80 -21.76 10.69
CA THR A 169 -32.59 -21.28 10.01
C THR A 169 -32.00 -20.06 10.72
N ALA A 170 -30.78 -20.20 11.23
CA ALA A 170 -30.12 -19.17 12.03
C ALA A 170 -28.60 -19.32 11.97
N ILE A 171 -27.88 -18.23 12.30
CA ILE A 171 -26.42 -18.16 12.45
C ILE A 171 -26.08 -17.88 13.91
N ARG A 172 -25.06 -18.56 14.45
CA ARG A 172 -24.52 -18.33 15.79
C ARG A 172 -23.29 -17.44 15.68
N ILE A 173 -23.34 -16.30 16.36
CA ILE A 173 -22.25 -15.33 16.40
C ILE A 173 -21.87 -15.03 17.85
N HIS A 174 -20.60 -14.65 18.04
CA HIS A 174 -20.12 -13.99 19.23
C HIS A 174 -19.42 -12.71 18.80
N MET A 175 -19.78 -11.55 19.33
CA MET A 175 -19.10 -10.31 18.99
C MET A 175 -19.11 -9.28 20.11
N THR A 176 -18.05 -8.48 20.16
CA THR A 176 -17.90 -7.35 21.08
C THR A 176 -17.36 -6.16 20.31
N PHE A 177 -17.98 -5.00 20.47
CA PHE A 177 -17.55 -3.77 19.81
C PHE A 177 -16.92 -2.81 20.81
N THR A 178 -15.73 -2.31 20.47
CA THR A 178 -15.02 -1.34 21.29
C THR A 178 -14.95 -0.01 20.53
N PRO A 179 -15.71 1.02 20.96
CA PRO A 179 -15.61 2.37 20.41
C PRO A 179 -14.19 2.95 20.52
N VAL A 180 -13.76 3.77 19.55
CA VAL A 180 -12.40 4.33 19.50
C VAL A 180 -12.01 5.06 20.79
N ASP A 181 -12.90 5.87 21.36
CA ASP A 181 -12.68 6.66 22.58
C ASP A 181 -12.51 5.79 23.84
N LYS A 182 -13.08 4.58 23.83
CA LYS A 182 -12.98 3.61 24.93
C LYS A 182 -11.83 2.62 24.74
N ASN A 183 -11.30 2.49 23.53
CA ASN A 183 -10.27 1.50 23.22
C ASN A 183 -8.91 1.92 23.83
N PRO A 184 -8.33 1.15 24.76
CA PRO A 184 -7.03 1.48 25.36
C PRO A 184 -5.89 1.48 24.33
N ALA A 185 -6.04 0.80 23.19
CA ALA A 185 -5.07 0.80 22.09
C ALA A 185 -4.79 2.20 21.53
N TYR A 186 -5.72 3.14 21.64
CA TYR A 186 -5.68 4.44 20.97
C TYR A 186 -5.47 5.63 21.91
N LYS A 187 -5.16 5.36 23.19
CA LYS A 187 -5.03 6.41 24.22
C LYS A 187 -3.67 7.10 24.25
N HIS A 188 -2.60 6.41 23.85
CA HIS A 188 -1.22 6.84 24.13
C HIS A 188 -0.34 7.02 22.87
N GLY A 189 -0.94 7.08 21.68
CA GLY A 189 -0.16 6.99 20.43
C GLY A 189 0.34 5.56 20.17
N ILE A 190 0.88 5.31 18.97
CA ILE A 190 1.55 4.02 18.68
C ILE A 190 2.89 3.95 19.43
N ALA A 191 3.63 5.07 19.45
CA ALA A 191 4.96 5.14 20.05
C ALA A 191 4.91 5.15 21.59
N GLY A 192 3.88 5.77 22.17
CA GLY A 192 3.66 5.81 23.62
C GLY A 192 2.88 4.62 24.20
N ASP A 193 2.59 3.56 23.43
CA ASP A 193 1.99 2.33 23.94
C ASP A 193 2.92 1.70 25.01
N PRO A 194 2.48 1.58 26.29
CA PRO A 194 3.30 1.01 27.36
C PRO A 194 3.76 -0.42 27.09
N GLU A 195 3.03 -1.17 26.27
CA GLU A 195 3.39 -2.53 25.89
C GLU A 195 4.32 -2.58 24.68
N HIS A 196 4.60 -1.44 24.04
CA HIS A 196 5.40 -1.32 22.82
C HIS A 196 5.00 -2.34 21.75
N LYS A 197 3.70 -2.53 21.51
CA LYS A 197 3.20 -3.52 20.56
C LYS A 197 3.30 -3.08 19.10
N GLY A 198 3.55 -1.79 18.84
CA GLY A 198 3.49 -1.23 17.51
C GLY A 198 2.08 -1.33 16.91
N VAL A 199 1.99 -1.42 15.59
CA VAL A 199 0.74 -1.74 14.90
C VAL A 199 0.36 -3.19 15.23
N ARG A 200 -0.84 -3.37 15.79
CA ARG A 200 -1.37 -4.67 16.20
C ARG A 200 -1.99 -5.41 15.02
N ASN A 201 -2.05 -6.74 15.12
CA ASN A 201 -2.67 -7.62 14.14
C ASN A 201 -2.01 -7.53 12.75
N THR A 202 -0.68 -7.61 12.72
CA THR A 202 0.12 -7.58 11.49
C THR A 202 0.93 -8.86 11.31
N TYR A 203 1.27 -9.19 10.07
CA TYR A 203 2.06 -10.37 9.72
C TYR A 203 3.52 -10.28 10.20
N LEU A 204 4.13 -9.09 10.07
CA LEU A 204 5.48 -8.82 10.55
C LEU A 204 5.38 -8.04 11.87
N PRO A 205 6.11 -8.46 12.91
CA PRO A 205 6.06 -7.83 14.24
C PRO A 205 6.88 -6.54 14.26
N LEU A 206 6.70 -5.75 15.32
CA LEU A 206 7.62 -4.67 15.65
C LEU A 206 9.00 -5.23 16.01
N ARG A 207 10.05 -4.62 15.47
CA ARG A 207 11.45 -4.94 15.76
C ARG A 207 12.08 -3.82 16.57
N LYS A 208 12.86 -4.16 17.58
CA LYS A 208 13.53 -3.19 18.44
C LYS A 208 15.01 -3.03 18.08
N GLY A 209 15.68 -2.06 18.70
CA GLY A 209 17.12 -1.85 18.55
C GLY A 209 17.57 -1.53 17.12
N SER A 210 16.71 -0.93 16.30
CA SER A 210 17.04 -0.54 14.93
C SER A 210 17.64 0.88 14.86
N SER A 211 18.11 1.26 13.68
CA SER A 211 18.46 2.63 13.33
C SER A 211 17.77 3.00 12.02
N VAL A 212 17.18 4.19 11.97
CA VAL A 212 16.49 4.71 10.78
C VAL A 212 17.13 6.02 10.34
N ARG A 213 17.37 6.17 9.04
CA ARG A 213 17.60 7.48 8.40
C ARG A 213 16.39 7.81 7.53
N LEU A 214 15.88 9.01 7.69
CA LEU A 214 14.75 9.54 6.91
C LEU A 214 15.34 10.46 5.82
N TYR A 215 14.95 10.21 4.58
CA TYR A 215 15.40 10.99 3.43
C TYR A 215 14.27 11.86 2.91
N GLN A 216 14.64 13.10 2.60
CA GLN A 216 13.84 14.08 1.87
C GLN A 216 14.49 14.20 0.50
N ASP A 217 13.73 13.86 -0.54
CA ASP A 217 14.20 13.72 -1.92
C ASP A 217 15.32 12.70 -2.14
N ALA A 218 15.83 12.66 -3.37
CA ALA A 218 16.98 11.86 -3.74
C ALA A 218 18.28 12.40 -3.15
N HIS A 219 18.37 13.72 -2.97
CA HIS A 219 19.59 14.38 -2.53
C HIS A 219 19.31 15.72 -1.81
N VAL A 220 19.96 15.98 -0.68
CA VAL A 220 19.93 17.29 -0.01
C VAL A 220 21.36 17.84 0.07
N PRO A 221 21.70 18.90 -0.68
CA PRO A 221 23.01 19.53 -0.61
C PRO A 221 23.34 20.10 0.77
N ASP A 222 24.62 20.07 1.13
CA ASP A 222 25.08 20.61 2.42
C ASP A 222 24.83 22.11 2.53
N GLY A 223 24.27 22.53 3.67
CA GLY A 223 23.96 23.93 3.96
C GLY A 223 22.75 24.50 3.21
N MET A 224 22.04 23.70 2.40
CA MET A 224 20.83 24.14 1.70
C MET A 224 19.67 24.42 2.67
N LEU A 225 19.47 23.53 3.64
CA LEU A 225 18.40 23.65 4.63
C LEU A 225 18.95 24.13 5.99
N PRO A 226 18.15 24.89 6.77
CA PRO A 226 18.58 25.45 8.05
C PRO A 226 18.81 24.38 9.12
N ASN A 227 19.69 24.67 10.08
CA ASN A 227 19.92 23.80 11.22
C ASN A 227 18.68 23.70 12.11
N ILE A 228 18.27 22.47 12.44
CA ILE A 228 17.11 22.20 13.30
C ILE A 228 17.62 21.55 14.59
N GLU A 229 17.40 22.23 15.71
CA GLU A 229 17.78 21.74 17.04
C GLU A 229 16.85 20.62 17.51
N LEU A 230 17.46 19.54 18.00
CA LEU A 230 16.83 18.37 18.59
C LEU A 230 17.06 18.34 20.11
N ASP A 231 16.36 17.44 20.78
CA ASP A 231 16.60 17.13 22.19
C ASP A 231 18.08 16.75 22.43
N GLY A 232 18.62 17.16 23.57
CA GLY A 232 20.02 16.90 23.93
C GLY A 232 21.06 17.79 23.25
N GLY A 233 20.63 18.88 22.61
CA GLY A 233 21.53 19.85 21.95
C GLY A 233 22.13 19.33 20.64
N LYS A 234 21.53 18.29 20.06
CA LYS A 234 21.88 17.75 18.74
C LYS A 234 21.21 18.56 17.64
N PHE A 235 21.67 18.38 16.41
CA PHE A 235 21.03 18.93 15.22
C PHE A 235 20.56 17.82 14.30
N PHE A 236 19.45 18.06 13.60
CA PHE A 236 18.97 17.15 12.57
C PHE A 236 19.96 17.07 11.40
N GLY A 237 20.28 15.84 10.98
CA GLY A 237 21.15 15.59 9.83
C GLY A 237 20.33 15.48 8.54
N HIS A 238 20.62 16.34 7.57
CA HIS A 238 20.06 16.23 6.23
C HIS A 238 20.85 15.16 5.44
N GLU A 239 20.32 13.93 5.45
CA GLU A 239 20.93 12.76 4.83
C GLU A 239 20.65 12.70 3.31
N LYS A 240 21.52 12.02 2.54
CA LYS A 240 21.49 12.05 1.05
C LYS A 240 21.14 10.67 0.49
N CYS A 241 19.89 10.47 0.08
CA CYS A 241 19.34 9.15 -0.27
C CYS A 241 20.15 8.38 -1.32
N TRP A 242 20.24 8.92 -2.54
CA TRP A 242 20.88 8.22 -3.66
C TRP A 242 22.40 8.14 -3.49
N GLU A 243 23.00 9.11 -2.80
CA GLU A 243 24.41 9.04 -2.42
C GLU A 243 24.64 7.90 -1.41
N ASP A 244 23.81 7.75 -0.38
CA ASP A 244 23.92 6.62 0.55
C ASP A 244 23.64 5.27 -0.13
N ILE A 245 22.69 5.20 -1.08
CA ILE A 245 22.45 3.99 -1.89
C ILE A 245 23.69 3.66 -2.73
N CYS A 246 24.32 4.65 -3.38
CA CYS A 246 25.52 4.46 -4.18
C CYS A 246 26.67 3.88 -3.35
N TYR A 247 26.95 4.48 -2.18
CA TYR A 247 27.98 3.99 -1.27
C TYR A 247 27.67 2.58 -0.76
N ALA A 248 26.41 2.33 -0.39
CA ALA A 248 26.00 1.02 0.12
C ALA A 248 26.11 -0.09 -0.94
N ILE A 249 25.81 0.21 -2.21
CA ILE A 249 26.03 -0.71 -3.35
C ILE A 249 27.52 -0.93 -3.59
N SER A 250 28.33 0.14 -3.59
CA SER A 250 29.77 0.05 -3.82
C SER A 250 30.48 -0.77 -2.75
N GLU A 251 30.09 -0.65 -1.47
CA GLU A 251 30.70 -1.40 -0.36
C GLU A 251 30.15 -2.82 -0.17
N ALA A 252 29.09 -3.20 -0.89
CA ALA A 252 28.49 -4.53 -0.76
C ALA A 252 29.48 -5.64 -1.15
N HIS A 253 29.53 -6.71 -0.37
CA HIS A 253 30.45 -7.84 -0.59
C HIS A 253 29.74 -9.13 -0.98
N HIS A 254 28.46 -9.28 -0.65
CA HIS A 254 27.75 -10.55 -0.81
C HIS A 254 26.46 -10.42 -1.62
N LEU A 255 25.60 -9.45 -1.34
CA LEU A 255 24.31 -9.30 -1.98
C LEU A 255 23.93 -7.85 -2.29
N ILE A 256 23.32 -7.67 -3.45
CA ILE A 256 22.60 -6.46 -3.85
C ILE A 256 21.27 -6.90 -4.44
N TYR A 257 20.17 -6.75 -3.70
CA TYR A 257 18.83 -7.08 -4.16
C TYR A 257 18.02 -5.81 -4.36
N ILE A 258 17.47 -5.63 -5.56
CA ILE A 258 16.71 -4.44 -5.93
C ILE A 258 15.30 -4.84 -6.35
N VAL A 259 14.33 -4.08 -5.86
CA VAL A 259 12.92 -4.14 -6.25
C VAL A 259 12.51 -2.78 -6.75
N GLY A 260 11.85 -2.73 -7.90
CA GLY A 260 11.30 -1.49 -8.42
C GLY A 260 10.04 -1.72 -9.24
N TRP A 261 9.18 -0.72 -9.24
CA TRP A 261 8.13 -0.59 -10.26
C TRP A 261 8.77 -0.30 -11.61
N SER A 262 9.80 0.55 -11.62
CA SER A 262 10.70 0.75 -12.74
C SER A 262 12.14 0.83 -12.23
N VAL A 263 13.08 0.33 -13.01
CA VAL A 263 14.52 0.55 -12.79
C VAL A 263 15.10 0.92 -14.14
N PHE A 264 15.81 2.04 -14.20
CA PHE A 264 16.43 2.50 -15.43
C PHE A 264 17.95 2.42 -15.31
N HIS A 265 18.56 1.52 -16.08
CA HIS A 265 19.99 1.21 -15.98
C HIS A 265 20.92 2.41 -16.26
N LYS A 266 20.46 3.43 -16.98
CA LYS A 266 21.29 4.60 -17.35
C LYS A 266 21.39 5.67 -16.27
N VAL A 267 20.58 5.61 -15.21
CA VAL A 267 20.59 6.67 -14.19
C VAL A 267 21.92 6.74 -13.46
N LYS A 268 22.36 7.95 -13.15
CA LYS A 268 23.47 8.19 -12.22
C LYS A 268 22.92 8.50 -10.84
N LEU A 269 23.39 7.75 -9.84
CA LEU A 269 22.95 7.91 -8.45
C LEU A 269 23.48 9.20 -7.81
N VAL A 270 24.73 9.57 -8.11
CA VAL A 270 25.35 10.79 -7.56
C VAL A 270 25.65 11.76 -8.70
N ARG A 271 25.07 12.95 -8.62
CA ARG A 271 25.27 14.03 -9.61
C ARG A 271 25.96 15.24 -9.00
N GLU A 272 25.62 15.56 -7.75
CA GLU A 272 26.24 16.61 -6.96
C GLU A 272 26.88 15.97 -5.70
N PRO A 273 28.10 15.42 -5.79
CA PRO A 273 28.71 14.67 -4.68
C PRO A 273 29.02 15.58 -3.49
N THR A 274 28.61 15.17 -2.28
CA THR A 274 28.95 15.87 -1.02
C THR A 274 30.20 15.29 -0.35
N ARG A 275 30.62 14.10 -0.79
CA ARG A 275 31.85 13.42 -0.36
C ARG A 275 32.54 12.68 -1.53
N PRO A 276 33.85 12.35 -1.42
CA PRO A 276 34.60 11.73 -2.51
C PRO A 276 34.00 10.39 -2.97
N LEU A 277 33.57 10.32 -4.23
CA LEU A 277 32.86 9.16 -4.77
C LEU A 277 33.57 7.83 -4.49
N PRO A 278 32.82 6.77 -4.13
CA PRO A 278 33.38 5.44 -3.97
C PRO A 278 33.82 4.91 -5.33
N ARG A 279 34.60 3.83 -5.34
CA ARG A 279 34.99 3.17 -6.60
C ARG A 279 33.73 2.75 -7.38
N GLY A 280 33.65 3.22 -8.63
CA GLY A 280 32.49 3.00 -9.51
C GLY A 280 31.29 3.92 -9.23
N GLY A 281 31.40 4.89 -8.32
CA GLY A 281 30.30 5.81 -7.98
C GLY A 281 29.96 6.84 -9.07
N ASP A 282 30.84 7.00 -10.06
CA ASP A 282 30.66 7.83 -11.26
C ASP A 282 29.96 7.09 -12.42
N LEU A 283 29.81 5.78 -12.30
CA LEU A 283 29.15 4.92 -13.27
C LEU A 283 27.63 5.09 -13.27
N THR A 284 26.99 4.69 -14.37
CA THR A 284 25.54 4.48 -14.36
C THR A 284 25.17 3.33 -13.42
N LEU A 285 23.93 3.30 -12.93
CA LEU A 285 23.42 2.24 -12.06
C LEU A 285 23.65 0.85 -12.68
N GLY A 286 23.37 0.70 -13.97
CA GLY A 286 23.55 -0.55 -14.69
C GLY A 286 24.99 -1.03 -14.72
N GLU A 287 25.93 -0.12 -14.97
CA GLU A 287 27.36 -0.41 -15.00
C GLU A 287 27.90 -0.71 -13.60
N LEU A 288 27.47 0.04 -12.57
CA LEU A 288 27.83 -0.24 -11.18
C LEU A 288 27.37 -1.64 -10.76
N LEU A 289 26.15 -2.03 -11.11
CA LEU A 289 25.61 -3.36 -10.79
C LEU A 289 26.35 -4.48 -11.54
N LYS A 290 26.73 -4.28 -12.81
CA LYS A 290 27.59 -5.23 -13.54
C LYS A 290 28.96 -5.34 -12.88
N TYR A 291 29.58 -4.20 -12.58
CA TYR A 291 30.88 -4.12 -11.91
C TYR A 291 30.88 -4.90 -10.58
N LYS A 292 29.90 -4.66 -9.71
CA LYS A 292 29.77 -5.39 -8.44
C LYS A 292 29.51 -6.89 -8.66
N SER A 293 28.73 -7.24 -9.67
CA SER A 293 28.47 -8.64 -9.98
C SER A 293 29.73 -9.37 -10.49
N GLU A 294 30.60 -8.70 -11.24
CA GLU A 294 31.89 -9.21 -11.70
C GLU A 294 32.90 -9.38 -10.55
N GLU A 295 32.80 -8.58 -9.49
CA GLU A 295 33.53 -8.78 -8.22
C GLU A 295 33.04 -10.00 -7.41
N GLY A 296 31.97 -10.66 -7.84
CA GLY A 296 31.40 -11.84 -7.19
C GLY A 296 30.21 -11.55 -6.27
N VAL A 297 29.74 -10.29 -6.19
CA VAL A 297 28.52 -9.94 -5.44
C VAL A 297 27.29 -10.50 -6.15
N ARG A 298 26.37 -11.10 -5.39
CA ARG A 298 25.11 -11.60 -5.94
C ARG A 298 24.15 -10.45 -6.18
N VAL A 299 23.93 -10.09 -7.44
CA VAL A 299 23.03 -9.02 -7.83
C VAL A 299 21.72 -9.57 -8.40
N LEU A 300 20.60 -9.33 -7.72
CA LEU A 300 19.26 -9.77 -8.11
C LEU A 300 18.31 -8.58 -8.26
N LEU A 301 17.66 -8.46 -9.41
CA LEU A 301 16.65 -7.43 -9.67
C LEU A 301 15.29 -8.10 -9.85
N LEU A 302 14.28 -7.60 -9.12
CA LEU A 302 12.88 -7.98 -9.25
C LEU A 302 12.07 -6.74 -9.68
N ILE A 303 11.94 -6.58 -11.00
CA ILE A 303 11.27 -5.43 -11.63
C ILE A 303 9.85 -5.84 -12.02
N TRP A 304 8.87 -4.95 -11.93
CA TRP A 304 7.54 -5.21 -12.47
C TRP A 304 7.58 -5.45 -13.99
N ASP A 305 6.79 -6.40 -14.48
CA ASP A 305 6.63 -6.72 -15.92
C ASP A 305 5.43 -5.93 -16.47
N ASP A 306 5.70 -4.82 -17.18
CA ASP A 306 4.66 -4.11 -17.92
C ASP A 306 4.34 -4.88 -19.20
N LYS A 307 3.23 -5.62 -19.17
CA LYS A 307 2.77 -6.43 -20.30
C LYS A 307 2.46 -5.63 -21.56
N THR A 308 2.38 -4.30 -21.47
CA THR A 308 2.17 -3.41 -22.62
C THR A 308 3.48 -3.00 -23.29
N SER A 309 4.63 -3.23 -22.65
CA SER A 309 5.98 -2.93 -23.16
C SER A 309 6.55 -4.00 -24.12
N HIS A 310 5.75 -4.95 -24.59
CA HIS A 310 6.26 -6.09 -25.37
C HIS A 310 6.43 -5.78 -26.87
N ASP A 311 7.62 -6.11 -27.39
CA ASP A 311 7.94 -6.17 -28.83
C ASP A 311 7.12 -7.28 -29.54
N LYS A 312 5.85 -7.00 -29.88
CA LYS A 312 5.12 -7.84 -30.84
C LYS A 312 5.36 -7.29 -32.25
N TYR A 313 6.07 -8.07 -33.07
CA TYR A 313 6.28 -7.84 -34.50
C TYR A 313 7.15 -6.62 -34.89
N PHE A 314 8.33 -6.47 -34.29
CA PHE A 314 9.32 -5.43 -34.69
C PHE A 314 8.82 -3.97 -34.58
N ILE A 315 7.80 -3.74 -33.77
CA ILE A 315 7.34 -2.40 -33.37
C ILE A 315 7.70 -2.25 -31.89
N ASN A 316 8.66 -1.37 -31.59
CA ASN A 316 8.92 -0.94 -30.21
C ASN A 316 7.72 -0.09 -29.77
N THR A 317 6.86 -0.62 -28.90
CA THR A 317 5.92 0.21 -28.15
C THR A 317 6.53 0.50 -26.79
N GLU A 318 6.83 1.78 -26.51
CA GLU A 318 7.00 2.22 -25.13
C GLU A 318 5.73 1.83 -24.37
N GLY A 319 5.88 1.15 -23.22
CA GLY A 319 4.75 0.70 -22.42
C GLY A 319 3.81 1.86 -22.09
N VAL A 320 2.52 1.55 -21.94
CA VAL A 320 1.48 2.55 -21.61
C VAL A 320 1.81 3.27 -20.29
N MET A 321 2.60 2.64 -19.43
CA MET A 321 2.99 3.13 -18.12
C MET A 321 4.42 3.71 -18.09
N GLN A 322 5.09 3.89 -19.23
CA GLN A 322 6.43 4.51 -19.35
C GLN A 322 7.50 3.88 -18.42
N THR A 323 7.51 2.56 -18.30
CA THR A 323 8.54 1.82 -17.55
C THR A 323 9.72 1.41 -18.41
N HIS A 324 10.89 1.20 -17.78
CA HIS A 324 12.13 0.73 -18.43
C HIS A 324 12.43 -0.76 -18.19
N ASP A 325 11.42 -1.55 -17.87
CA ASP A 325 11.53 -2.94 -17.43
C ASP A 325 12.19 -3.85 -18.50
N GLU A 326 11.68 -3.83 -19.73
CA GLU A 326 12.22 -4.63 -20.83
C GLU A 326 13.62 -4.18 -21.28
N GLU A 327 13.87 -2.87 -21.33
CA GLU A 327 15.18 -2.31 -21.66
C GLU A 327 16.23 -2.74 -20.63
N THR A 328 15.92 -2.58 -19.34
CA THR A 328 16.79 -2.96 -18.24
C THR A 328 17.05 -4.46 -18.21
N ARG A 329 16.02 -5.30 -18.45
CA ARG A 329 16.24 -6.76 -18.61
C ARG A 329 17.19 -7.07 -19.77
N LYS A 330 17.00 -6.43 -20.93
CA LYS A 330 17.87 -6.62 -22.11
C LYS A 330 19.32 -6.23 -21.80
N PHE A 331 19.53 -5.13 -21.07
CA PHE A 331 20.86 -4.67 -20.66
C PHE A 331 21.64 -5.69 -19.83
N PHE A 332 20.97 -6.41 -18.91
CA PHE A 332 21.60 -7.40 -18.03
C PHE A 332 21.69 -8.82 -18.61
N LYS A 333 21.02 -9.11 -19.75
CA LYS A 333 20.87 -10.46 -20.31
C LYS A 333 22.18 -11.26 -20.47
N HIS A 334 23.30 -10.59 -20.73
CA HIS A 334 24.61 -11.20 -20.94
C HIS A 334 25.61 -10.91 -19.81
N SER A 335 25.12 -10.53 -18.63
CA SER A 335 25.92 -10.30 -17.42
C SER A 335 25.60 -11.33 -16.35
N SER A 336 26.36 -11.32 -15.25
CA SER A 336 26.09 -12.13 -14.04
C SER A 336 24.95 -11.59 -13.18
N VAL A 337 24.46 -10.38 -13.47
CA VAL A 337 23.28 -9.80 -12.83
C VAL A 337 22.03 -10.57 -13.24
N THR A 338 21.24 -11.03 -12.26
CA THR A 338 19.99 -11.75 -12.54
C THR A 338 18.80 -10.80 -12.46
N CYS A 339 18.27 -10.40 -13.61
CA CYS A 339 17.10 -9.53 -13.71
C CYS A 339 15.83 -10.34 -14.04
N VAL A 340 14.85 -10.32 -13.14
CA VAL A 340 13.56 -11.00 -13.29
C VAL A 340 12.45 -9.96 -13.45
N LEU A 341 11.71 -10.06 -14.55
CA LEU A 341 10.44 -9.35 -14.70
C LEU A 341 9.35 -10.14 -14.00
N ALA A 342 8.71 -9.50 -13.03
CA ALA A 342 7.67 -10.04 -12.19
C ALA A 342 6.32 -9.50 -12.67
N PRO A 343 5.56 -10.29 -13.44
CA PRO A 343 4.17 -9.95 -13.71
C PRO A 343 3.34 -10.06 -12.44
N ARG A 344 2.43 -9.09 -12.28
CA ARG A 344 1.40 -9.21 -11.26
C ARG A 344 0.46 -10.35 -11.66
N TYR A 345 0.35 -11.38 -10.83
CA TYR A 345 -0.64 -12.42 -11.02
C TYR A 345 -1.60 -12.41 -9.84
N ALA A 346 -2.90 -12.46 -10.12
CA ALA A 346 -3.85 -12.86 -9.10
C ALA A 346 -3.51 -14.27 -8.64
N SER A 347 -3.84 -14.60 -7.39
CA SER A 347 -3.73 -15.97 -6.91
C SER A 347 -4.38 -16.94 -7.90
N SER A 348 -3.73 -18.09 -8.15
CA SER A 348 -4.23 -19.16 -9.02
C SER A 348 -5.55 -19.77 -8.55
N ARG A 349 -6.03 -19.34 -7.38
CA ARG A 349 -7.30 -19.73 -6.77
C ARG A 349 -8.48 -18.84 -7.19
N LEU A 350 -8.24 -17.72 -7.90
CA LEU A 350 -9.32 -16.93 -8.51
C LEU A 350 -9.74 -17.49 -9.87
N SER A 351 -10.94 -17.12 -10.36
CA SER A 351 -11.39 -17.47 -11.71
C SER A 351 -10.44 -16.91 -12.78
N TYR A 352 -10.33 -17.60 -13.92
CA TYR A 352 -9.43 -17.23 -15.01
C TYR A 352 -9.64 -15.77 -15.48
N PHE A 353 -10.88 -15.32 -15.59
CA PHE A 353 -11.22 -13.93 -15.93
C PHE A 353 -10.65 -12.92 -14.93
N LYS A 354 -10.76 -13.19 -13.63
CA LYS A 354 -10.17 -12.34 -12.58
C LYS A 354 -8.64 -12.38 -12.59
N GLN A 355 -8.05 -13.51 -12.94
CA GLN A 355 -6.59 -13.62 -13.12
C GLN A 355 -6.08 -12.72 -14.25
N GLN A 356 -6.81 -12.66 -15.38
CA GLN A 356 -6.48 -11.77 -16.50
C GLN A 356 -6.59 -10.30 -16.11
N ILE A 357 -7.69 -9.90 -15.43
CA ILE A 357 -7.87 -8.51 -14.96
C ILE A 357 -6.72 -8.07 -14.04
N VAL A 358 -6.43 -8.84 -12.99
CA VAL A 358 -5.38 -8.47 -12.03
C VAL A 358 -4.02 -8.38 -12.70
N GLY A 359 -3.72 -9.29 -13.64
CA GLY A 359 -2.44 -9.29 -14.31
C GLY A 359 -2.27 -8.30 -15.45
N THR A 360 -3.32 -7.57 -15.83
CA THR A 360 -3.25 -6.51 -16.84
C THR A 360 -3.36 -5.12 -16.21
N ILE A 361 -3.94 -5.01 -15.01
CA ILE A 361 -4.29 -3.72 -14.40
C ILE A 361 -3.39 -3.35 -13.21
N PHE A 362 -3.00 -4.34 -12.39
CA PHE A 362 -2.28 -4.09 -11.14
C PHE A 362 -0.78 -4.31 -11.28
N THR A 363 -0.02 -3.63 -10.43
CA THR A 363 1.44 -3.57 -10.52
C THR A 363 2.13 -4.16 -9.30
N HIS A 364 3.43 -4.40 -9.43
CA HIS A 364 4.31 -4.52 -8.28
C HIS A 364 4.95 -3.16 -8.00
N HIS A 365 4.48 -2.48 -6.94
CA HIS A 365 4.78 -1.07 -6.71
C HIS A 365 5.80 -0.82 -5.57
N GLN A 366 6.35 -1.88 -4.97
CA GLN A 366 7.40 -1.80 -3.96
C GLN A 366 8.70 -1.25 -4.56
N LYS A 367 9.35 -0.30 -3.87
CA LYS A 367 10.71 0.18 -4.17
C LYS A 367 11.63 -0.16 -3.02
N CYS A 368 12.61 -1.03 -3.24
CA CYS A 368 13.55 -1.44 -2.21
C CYS A 368 14.96 -1.68 -2.76
N VAL A 369 15.97 -1.33 -1.96
CA VAL A 369 17.36 -1.75 -2.16
C VAL A 369 17.83 -2.46 -0.90
N LEU A 370 18.32 -3.69 -1.03
CA LEU A 370 18.85 -4.50 0.05
C LEU A 370 20.31 -4.81 -0.24
N VAL A 371 21.18 -4.49 0.70
CA VAL A 371 22.62 -4.69 0.57
C VAL A 371 23.20 -5.17 1.88
N ASP A 372 24.28 -5.94 1.81
CA ASP A 372 25.09 -6.21 2.99
C ASP A 372 26.07 -5.04 3.22
N THR A 373 26.07 -4.46 4.42
CA THR A 373 26.94 -3.33 4.83
C THR A 373 27.78 -3.71 6.03
N GLN A 374 28.76 -2.87 6.37
CA GLN A 374 29.61 -3.07 7.53
C GLN A 374 28.80 -3.04 8.85
N ALA A 375 28.98 -4.06 9.69
CA ALA A 375 28.49 -4.09 11.07
C ALA A 375 29.64 -3.87 12.07
N TYR A 376 29.40 -4.10 13.36
CA TYR A 376 30.45 -4.00 14.38
C TYR A 376 31.56 -5.06 14.15
N GLY A 377 32.82 -4.66 14.35
CA GLY A 377 33.96 -5.57 14.16
C GLY A 377 34.17 -5.92 12.69
N ASN A 378 34.33 -7.21 12.39
CA ASN A 378 34.51 -7.73 11.03
C ASN A 378 33.20 -8.32 10.44
N ASP A 379 32.10 -8.19 11.17
CA ASP A 379 30.81 -8.72 10.72
C ASP A 379 30.13 -7.76 9.74
N ARG A 380 29.17 -8.29 9.00
CA ARG A 380 28.31 -7.55 8.08
C ARG A 380 26.85 -7.70 8.49
N LYS A 381 26.03 -6.71 8.17
CA LYS A 381 24.60 -6.68 8.45
C LYS A 381 23.83 -6.45 7.16
N ILE A 382 22.54 -6.74 7.19
CA ILE A 382 21.63 -6.35 6.11
C ILE A 382 21.16 -4.93 6.36
N THR A 383 21.27 -4.09 5.33
CA THR A 383 20.69 -2.75 5.27
C THR A 383 19.61 -2.73 4.21
N ALA A 384 18.47 -2.14 4.54
CA ALA A 384 17.36 -1.97 3.62
C ALA A 384 17.10 -0.49 3.36
N PHE A 385 16.82 -0.14 2.11
CA PHE A 385 16.26 1.13 1.70
C PHE A 385 14.85 0.88 1.18
N LEU A 386 13.87 1.68 1.62
CA LEU A 386 12.50 1.62 1.10
C LEU A 386 11.80 2.98 1.20
N GLY A 387 10.85 3.24 0.29
CA GLY A 387 10.11 4.50 0.21
C GLY A 387 9.39 4.65 -1.13
N GLY A 388 9.21 5.90 -1.56
CA GLY A 388 8.55 6.25 -2.82
C GLY A 388 9.48 6.32 -4.04
N LEU A 389 10.78 6.56 -3.84
CA LEU A 389 11.76 6.66 -4.93
C LEU A 389 12.09 5.30 -5.58
N ASP A 390 11.75 5.16 -6.86
CA ASP A 390 12.32 4.14 -7.76
C ASP A 390 13.72 4.59 -8.23
N LEU A 391 14.57 3.62 -8.59
CA LEU A 391 15.87 3.90 -9.21
C LEU A 391 15.71 4.08 -10.73
N CYS A 392 14.98 5.10 -11.14
CA CYS A 392 14.71 5.43 -12.53
C CYS A 392 14.77 6.94 -12.81
N ASP A 393 14.61 7.30 -14.08
CA ASP A 393 14.61 8.65 -14.62
C ASP A 393 13.56 9.56 -13.95
N GLY A 394 13.86 10.86 -13.89
CA GLY A 394 13.02 11.91 -13.33
C GLY A 394 13.00 11.98 -11.79
N ARG A 395 13.52 10.96 -11.09
CA ARG A 395 13.43 10.85 -9.61
C ARG A 395 14.56 11.56 -8.86
N TYR A 396 15.68 11.86 -9.53
CA TYR A 396 16.72 12.67 -8.90
C TYR A 396 16.24 14.11 -8.81
N ASP A 397 16.18 14.64 -7.60
CA ASP A 397 15.92 16.05 -7.33
C ASP A 397 16.50 16.42 -5.95
N THR A 398 16.42 17.72 -5.67
CA THR A 398 16.80 18.33 -4.39
C THR A 398 15.67 19.24 -3.89
N PRO A 399 15.67 19.65 -2.61
CA PRO A 399 14.66 20.57 -2.07
C PRO A 399 14.56 21.93 -2.80
N GLU A 400 15.50 22.27 -3.68
CA GLU A 400 15.43 23.47 -4.52
C GLU A 400 14.45 23.32 -5.70
N HIS A 401 14.19 22.10 -6.15
CA HIS A 401 13.23 21.76 -7.21
C HIS A 401 13.36 22.64 -8.46
N ARG A 402 14.55 22.60 -9.07
CA ARG A 402 14.92 23.39 -10.25
C ARG A 402 14.03 23.02 -11.44
N LEU A 403 13.40 24.02 -12.07
CA LEU A 403 12.58 23.94 -13.29
C LEU A 403 13.41 24.12 -14.56
N PHE A 404 14.35 25.08 -14.55
CA PHE A 404 15.08 25.55 -15.73
C PHE A 404 16.60 25.55 -15.56
N ARG A 405 17.12 25.65 -14.33
CA ARG A 405 18.56 25.53 -14.06
C ARG A 405 19.04 24.09 -14.21
N ASP A 406 20.29 23.96 -14.63
CA ASP A 406 21.05 22.71 -14.72
C ASP A 406 20.46 21.62 -15.64
N LEU A 407 19.58 21.98 -16.57
CA LEU A 407 18.99 21.04 -17.54
C LEU A 407 20.05 20.36 -18.44
N ASN A 408 21.15 21.07 -18.72
CA ASN A 408 22.26 20.56 -19.55
C ASN A 408 23.44 20.03 -18.72
N THR A 409 23.31 19.95 -17.39
CA THR A 409 24.36 19.50 -16.46
C THR A 409 23.81 18.40 -15.55
N VAL A 410 23.15 18.78 -14.43
CA VAL A 410 22.63 17.84 -13.42
C VAL A 410 21.49 16.98 -13.97
N TYR A 411 20.64 17.55 -14.83
CA TYR A 411 19.50 16.86 -15.43
C TYR A 411 19.73 16.48 -16.89
N GLN A 412 20.99 16.51 -17.34
CA GLN A 412 21.32 16.07 -18.69
C GLN A 412 20.90 14.61 -18.89
N ASP A 413 20.20 14.34 -19.98
CA ASP A 413 19.64 13.03 -20.32
C ASP A 413 18.63 12.48 -19.28
N ASP A 414 18.10 13.34 -18.42
CA ASP A 414 17.10 13.02 -17.37
C ASP A 414 16.01 14.12 -17.26
N PHE A 415 15.65 14.72 -18.40
CA PHE A 415 14.54 15.65 -18.47
C PHE A 415 13.21 14.89 -18.44
N HIS A 416 12.47 15.01 -17.34
CA HIS A 416 11.17 14.37 -17.16
C HIS A 416 10.05 15.42 -17.11
N ASN A 417 9.07 15.32 -18.02
CA ASN A 417 7.79 16.04 -17.93
C ASN A 417 6.73 15.36 -18.82
N PRO A 418 5.85 14.53 -18.24
CA PRO A 418 4.82 13.81 -19.00
C PRO A 418 3.53 14.62 -19.22
N THR A 419 3.45 15.87 -18.76
CA THR A 419 2.27 16.73 -18.96
C THR A 419 2.20 17.33 -20.36
N PHE A 420 3.35 17.57 -20.99
CA PHE A 420 3.42 18.16 -22.32
C PHE A 420 3.84 17.14 -23.37
N SER A 421 3.40 17.33 -24.62
CA SER A 421 3.86 16.50 -25.74
C SER A 421 5.36 16.64 -25.98
N ALA A 422 6.00 15.55 -26.40
CA ALA A 422 7.41 15.55 -26.76
C ALA A 422 7.77 16.67 -27.75
N GLY A 423 8.88 17.37 -27.50
CA GLY A 423 9.34 18.51 -28.30
C GLY A 423 8.74 19.87 -27.92
N THR A 424 7.81 19.91 -26.97
CA THR A 424 7.34 21.17 -26.37
C THR A 424 8.43 21.75 -25.48
N LYS A 425 8.75 23.03 -25.64
CA LYS A 425 9.57 23.75 -24.68
C LYS A 425 8.76 24.01 -23.41
N ALA A 426 9.11 23.30 -22.34
CA ALA A 426 8.47 23.34 -21.05
C ALA A 426 9.51 23.19 -19.92
N PRO A 427 9.20 23.61 -18.68
CA PRO A 427 10.02 23.28 -17.51
C PRO A 427 10.10 21.76 -17.31
N ARG A 428 11.17 21.25 -16.67
CA ARG A 428 11.10 19.89 -16.12
C ARG A 428 10.01 19.83 -15.06
N GLN A 429 9.50 18.64 -14.77
CA GLN A 429 8.66 18.40 -13.61
C GLN A 429 9.58 18.03 -12.43
N PRO A 430 9.71 18.89 -11.41
CA PRO A 430 10.45 18.54 -10.20
C PRO A 430 9.77 17.39 -9.45
N TRP A 431 10.54 16.64 -8.67
CA TRP A 431 10.10 15.41 -8.02
C TRP A 431 10.36 15.48 -6.52
N HIS A 432 9.28 15.68 -5.75
CA HIS A 432 9.32 15.64 -4.28
C HIS A 432 8.93 14.25 -3.77
N ASP A 433 9.79 13.62 -2.97
CA ASP A 433 9.54 12.26 -2.50
C ASP A 433 10.22 11.95 -1.15
N LEU A 434 9.83 10.84 -0.55
CA LEU A 434 10.30 10.39 0.76
C LEU A 434 10.89 8.98 0.65
N HIS A 435 12.01 8.76 1.33
CA HIS A 435 12.65 7.45 1.40
C HIS A 435 13.24 7.20 2.78
N SER A 436 13.65 5.98 3.05
CA SER A 436 14.25 5.62 4.32
C SER A 436 15.35 4.59 4.16
N ARG A 437 16.31 4.60 5.09
CA ARG A 437 17.28 3.52 5.33
C ARG A 437 17.01 2.91 6.68
N ILE A 438 17.02 1.58 6.73
CA ILE A 438 16.77 0.77 7.92
C ILE A 438 17.98 -0.13 8.13
N ASP A 439 18.58 -0.01 9.30
CA ASP A 439 19.59 -0.93 9.83
C ASP A 439 19.04 -1.60 11.10
N GLY A 440 19.25 -2.90 11.26
CA GLY A 440 18.78 -3.67 12.42
C GLY A 440 17.79 -4.78 12.04
N PRO A 441 17.07 -5.38 13.01
CA PRO A 441 16.27 -6.57 12.73
C PRO A 441 15.16 -6.35 11.68
N ALA A 442 14.60 -5.13 11.59
CA ALA A 442 13.57 -4.81 10.58
C ALA A 442 14.08 -4.90 9.12
N ALA A 443 15.39 -4.71 8.87
CA ALA A 443 15.96 -4.89 7.54
C ALA A 443 15.83 -6.35 7.04
N TYR A 444 15.84 -7.32 7.97
CA TYR A 444 15.67 -8.73 7.66
C TYR A 444 14.22 -9.10 7.33
N ASP A 445 13.24 -8.34 7.82
CA ASP A 445 11.84 -8.49 7.41
C ASP A 445 11.63 -7.99 5.97
N VAL A 446 12.35 -6.94 5.55
CA VAL A 446 12.39 -6.48 4.15
C VAL A 446 13.07 -7.53 3.26
N LEU A 447 14.18 -8.13 3.72
CA LEU A 447 14.82 -9.25 3.04
C LEU A 447 13.87 -10.45 2.90
N LEU A 448 13.15 -10.81 3.97
CA LEU A 448 12.17 -11.89 3.93
C LEU A 448 11.08 -11.62 2.90
N ASN A 449 10.58 -10.39 2.83
CA ASN A 449 9.62 -9.98 1.79
C ASN A 449 10.21 -10.18 0.37
N PHE A 450 11.46 -9.76 0.14
CA PHE A 450 12.13 -9.99 -1.14
C PHE A 450 12.21 -11.48 -1.49
N GLU A 451 12.69 -12.31 -0.56
CA GLU A 451 12.84 -13.74 -0.81
C GLU A 451 11.51 -14.44 -1.08
N GLN A 452 10.45 -14.08 -0.35
CA GLN A 452 9.10 -14.61 -0.55
C GLN A 452 8.60 -14.31 -1.97
N ARG A 453 8.84 -13.09 -2.46
CA ARG A 453 8.46 -12.66 -3.81
C ARG A 453 9.33 -13.30 -4.88
N TRP A 454 10.65 -13.34 -4.68
CA TRP A 454 11.60 -13.96 -5.59
C TRP A 454 11.23 -15.42 -5.86
N ARG A 455 11.04 -16.22 -4.80
CA ARG A 455 10.63 -17.63 -4.88
C ARG A 455 9.26 -17.82 -5.56
N LYS A 456 8.42 -16.79 -5.60
CA LYS A 456 7.14 -16.82 -6.31
C LYS A 456 7.33 -16.53 -7.80
N ALA A 457 8.09 -15.48 -8.13
CA ALA A 457 8.34 -15.04 -9.49
C ALA A 457 9.13 -16.06 -10.32
N THR A 458 10.11 -16.75 -9.71
CA THR A 458 10.98 -17.71 -10.43
C THR A 458 10.38 -19.12 -10.58
N LYS A 459 9.21 -19.39 -10.00
CA LYS A 459 8.62 -20.75 -9.91
C LYS A 459 8.51 -21.46 -11.27
N TRP A 460 8.04 -20.77 -12.31
CA TRP A 460 7.81 -21.38 -13.63
C TRP A 460 9.13 -21.57 -14.40
N THR A 461 10.07 -20.64 -14.22
CA THR A 461 11.42 -20.74 -14.76
C THR A 461 12.14 -21.96 -14.19
N GLU A 462 12.04 -22.19 -12.87
CA GLU A 462 12.55 -23.41 -12.22
C GLU A 462 11.92 -24.68 -12.81
N PHE A 463 10.60 -24.68 -13.02
CA PHE A 463 9.89 -25.83 -13.57
C PHE A 463 10.30 -26.12 -15.03
N GLY A 464 10.43 -25.09 -15.88
CA GLY A 464 10.88 -25.24 -17.26
C GLY A 464 12.33 -25.76 -17.36
N LEU A 465 13.21 -25.35 -16.46
CA LEU A 465 14.62 -25.79 -16.43
C LEU A 465 14.79 -27.22 -15.88
N ARG A 466 13.90 -27.67 -14.98
CA ARG A 466 13.78 -29.10 -14.59
C ARG A 466 13.53 -30.01 -15.79
N PHE A 467 12.62 -29.61 -16.67
CA PHE A 467 12.32 -30.37 -17.89
C PHE A 467 13.50 -30.42 -18.86
N LYS A 468 14.39 -29.42 -18.84
CA LYS A 468 15.61 -29.37 -19.66
C LYS A 468 16.82 -30.10 -19.06
N ARG A 469 16.67 -30.83 -17.94
CA ARG A 469 17.75 -31.55 -17.22
C ARG A 469 18.98 -30.67 -16.88
N VAL A 470 18.78 -29.37 -16.68
CA VAL A 470 19.85 -28.48 -16.17
C VAL A 470 19.91 -28.65 -14.65
N SER A 471 20.78 -29.54 -14.18
CA SER A 471 20.87 -29.99 -12.78
C SER A 471 21.33 -28.90 -11.79
N HIS A 472 21.98 -27.83 -12.26
CA HIS A 472 22.62 -26.83 -11.39
C HIS A 472 21.79 -25.57 -11.09
N TRP A 473 20.59 -25.42 -11.64
CA TRP A 473 19.86 -24.15 -11.53
C TRP A 473 19.09 -23.96 -10.20
N HIS A 474 19.13 -24.95 -9.29
CA HIS A 474 18.02 -25.19 -8.37
C HIS A 474 18.08 -24.59 -6.96
N ASP A 475 19.22 -24.07 -6.48
CA ASP A 475 19.41 -23.88 -5.03
C ASP A 475 20.22 -22.63 -4.61
N ASP A 476 20.67 -21.78 -5.55
CA ASP A 476 21.82 -20.88 -5.32
C ASP A 476 21.63 -19.39 -5.69
N ALA A 477 20.44 -18.97 -6.16
CA ALA A 477 20.24 -17.55 -6.50
C ALA A 477 20.15 -16.67 -5.23
N LEU A 478 19.31 -17.07 -4.27
CA LEU A 478 19.20 -16.41 -2.97
C LEU A 478 20.32 -16.89 -2.05
N ILE A 479 21.05 -15.93 -1.46
CA ILE A 479 22.10 -16.23 -0.49
C ILE A 479 21.45 -16.68 0.82
N LYS A 480 21.89 -17.84 1.32
CA LYS A 480 21.53 -18.37 2.63
C LYS A 480 22.41 -17.69 3.68
N ILE A 481 22.04 -16.47 4.08
CA ILE A 481 22.83 -15.62 4.98
C ILE A 481 23.16 -16.32 6.30
N GLU A 482 22.30 -17.21 6.78
CA GLU A 482 22.50 -18.00 7.99
C GLU A 482 23.66 -19.01 7.90
N ARG A 483 24.19 -19.25 6.69
CA ARG A 483 25.36 -20.10 6.45
C ARG A 483 26.67 -19.33 6.39
N ILE A 484 26.62 -17.99 6.43
CA ILE A 484 27.80 -17.13 6.36
C ILE A 484 28.03 -16.56 7.75
N SER A 485 29.03 -17.08 8.47
CA SER A 485 29.20 -16.82 9.91
C SER A 485 29.51 -15.37 10.27
N TRP A 486 30.01 -14.59 9.31
CA TRP A 486 30.33 -13.16 9.48
C TRP A 486 29.24 -12.23 8.91
N ILE A 487 28.09 -12.77 8.48
CA ILE A 487 26.89 -11.97 8.24
C ILE A 487 25.94 -12.22 9.42
N LEU A 488 25.59 -11.15 10.13
CA LEU A 488 24.61 -11.22 11.20
C LEU A 488 23.29 -11.75 10.63
N SER A 489 22.73 -12.79 11.25
CA SER A 489 21.49 -13.43 10.80
C SER A 489 20.59 -13.76 11.99
N PRO A 490 19.25 -13.69 11.83
CA PRO A 490 18.32 -14.08 12.88
C PRO A 490 18.57 -15.51 13.36
N ALA A 491 18.38 -15.77 14.66
CA ALA A 491 18.46 -17.12 15.21
C ALA A 491 17.49 -18.07 14.49
N LEU A 492 17.99 -19.24 14.11
CA LEU A 492 17.11 -20.32 13.65
C LEU A 492 16.24 -20.78 14.85
N PRO A 493 14.93 -21.02 14.64
CA PRO A 493 14.07 -21.53 15.70
C PRO A 493 14.66 -22.82 16.28
N SER A 494 15.05 -22.80 17.56
CA SER A 494 15.64 -23.98 18.20
C SER A 494 14.57 -25.05 18.42
N SER A 495 14.86 -26.31 18.10
CA SER A 495 13.99 -27.46 18.40
C SER A 495 13.98 -27.86 19.89
N LYS A 496 14.37 -26.94 20.79
CA LYS A 496 14.62 -27.24 22.21
C LYS A 496 13.95 -26.21 23.12
N SER A 497 12.63 -26.16 23.12
CA SER A 497 11.87 -25.70 24.30
C SER A 497 10.59 -26.51 24.43
N GLY A 498 10.59 -27.44 25.39
CA GLY A 498 9.57 -28.48 25.57
C GLY A 498 8.24 -28.01 26.17
N SER A 499 7.73 -26.84 25.78
CA SER A 499 6.38 -26.41 26.17
C SER A 499 5.67 -25.47 25.17
N LYS A 500 6.21 -25.31 23.95
CA LYS A 500 5.56 -24.63 22.80
C LYS A 500 5.68 -25.44 21.51
N GLU A 501 5.79 -26.76 21.61
CA GLU A 501 6.02 -27.63 20.45
C GLU A 501 4.82 -27.66 19.49
N ASP A 502 3.59 -27.48 19.96
CA ASP A 502 2.41 -27.60 19.07
C ASP A 502 2.23 -26.41 18.10
N SER A 503 2.54 -25.17 18.49
CA SER A 503 2.29 -23.99 17.64
C SER A 503 3.41 -23.73 16.62
N ALA A 504 4.68 -23.87 17.03
CA ALA A 504 5.83 -23.71 16.13
C ALA A 504 5.92 -24.86 15.10
N GLN A 505 5.57 -26.09 15.50
CA GLN A 505 5.52 -27.25 14.60
C GLN A 505 4.32 -27.19 13.64
N PHE A 506 3.20 -26.58 14.05
CA PHE A 506 2.07 -26.30 13.16
C PHE A 506 2.44 -25.27 12.08
N VAL A 507 3.09 -24.15 12.44
CA VAL A 507 3.47 -23.11 11.48
C VAL A 507 4.55 -23.60 10.49
N THR A 508 5.58 -24.30 10.97
CA THR A 508 6.67 -24.85 10.12
C THR A 508 6.19 -25.85 9.06
N LYS A 509 5.07 -26.55 9.30
CA LYS A 509 4.48 -27.48 8.32
C LYS A 509 3.72 -26.77 7.20
N TYR A 510 3.25 -25.54 7.42
CA TYR A 510 2.26 -24.90 6.55
C TYR A 510 2.64 -23.52 6.00
N GLY A 511 3.67 -22.84 6.50
CA GLY A 511 4.08 -21.50 6.02
C GLY A 511 5.48 -21.08 6.43
N THR A 512 5.87 -19.86 6.07
CA THR A 512 7.11 -19.21 6.51
C THR A 512 7.02 -18.90 7.99
N VAL A 513 8.05 -19.28 8.74
CA VAL A 513 8.24 -18.90 10.14
C VAL A 513 8.84 -17.49 10.18
N ILE A 514 8.20 -16.59 10.91
CA ILE A 514 8.75 -15.26 11.19
C ILE A 514 9.71 -15.40 12.39
N PRO A 515 10.98 -15.01 12.26
CA PRO A 515 11.91 -15.04 13.39
C PRO A 515 11.43 -14.15 14.52
N GLU A 516 11.68 -14.55 15.77
CA GLU A 516 11.51 -13.68 16.94
C GLU A 516 12.53 -12.53 16.90
N ASP A 517 12.33 -11.51 17.74
CA ASP A 517 13.27 -10.39 17.83
C ASP A 517 14.63 -10.86 18.40
N ASP A 518 15.71 -10.55 17.68
CA ASP A 518 17.06 -11.06 17.99
C ASP A 518 18.00 -9.90 18.34
N ARG A 519 18.40 -9.85 19.62
CA ARG A 519 19.28 -8.79 20.15
C ARG A 519 20.65 -8.73 19.48
N ARG A 520 21.09 -9.81 18.81
CA ARG A 520 22.36 -9.82 18.06
C ARG A 520 22.30 -8.96 16.80
N LEU A 521 21.10 -8.66 16.33
CA LEU A 521 20.87 -7.80 15.16
C LEU A 521 20.68 -6.33 15.55
N TRP A 522 20.65 -6.01 16.84
CA TRP A 522 20.45 -4.64 17.32
C TRP A 522 21.65 -3.77 16.93
N VAL A 523 21.34 -2.60 16.36
CA VAL A 523 22.29 -1.54 16.06
C VAL A 523 22.50 -0.64 17.28
N ALA A 524 21.45 -0.45 18.07
CA ALA A 524 21.44 0.33 19.30
C ALA A 524 20.72 -0.44 20.42
N GLY A 525 21.18 -0.30 21.66
CA GLY A 525 20.51 -0.90 22.82
C GLY A 525 19.21 -0.18 23.17
N GLU A 526 18.36 -0.79 23.99
CA GLU A 526 17.12 -0.14 24.49
C GLU A 526 17.43 1.12 25.32
N ASP A 527 18.57 1.19 26.00
CA ASP A 527 18.95 2.36 26.81
C ASP A 527 19.55 3.50 25.96
N ASP A 528 19.80 3.27 24.66
CA ASP A 528 20.31 4.29 23.76
C ASP A 528 19.17 5.24 23.34
N PRO A 529 19.27 6.54 23.63
CA PRO A 529 18.23 7.50 23.26
C PRO A 529 17.95 7.58 21.76
N GLU A 530 18.92 7.21 20.91
CA GLU A 530 18.77 7.22 19.45
C GLU A 530 18.22 5.92 18.86
N THR A 531 17.93 4.91 19.70
CA THR A 531 17.37 3.64 19.24
C THR A 531 16.02 3.82 18.55
N TRP A 532 15.71 2.95 17.60
CA TRP A 532 14.44 2.93 16.89
C TRP A 532 13.72 1.60 17.04
N HIS A 533 12.40 1.68 17.20
CA HIS A 533 11.51 0.56 16.99
C HIS A 533 10.88 0.70 15.60
N VAL A 534 10.98 -0.36 14.79
CA VAL A 534 10.59 -0.34 13.37
C VAL A 534 9.74 -1.56 13.07
N GLN A 535 8.65 -1.36 12.34
CA GLN A 535 7.75 -2.41 11.89
C GLN A 535 7.55 -2.31 10.39
N ILE A 536 7.74 -3.43 9.68
CA ILE A 536 7.49 -3.50 8.25
C ILE A 536 6.02 -3.87 8.02
N LEU A 537 5.35 -3.10 7.17
CA LEU A 537 3.95 -3.25 6.80
C LEU A 537 3.85 -3.47 5.30
N ARG A 538 2.86 -4.23 4.85
CA ARG A 538 2.66 -4.56 3.44
C ARG A 538 1.20 -4.56 3.01
N SER A 539 1.02 -4.36 1.71
CA SER A 539 -0.19 -4.74 0.97
C SER A 539 0.25 -5.82 -0.01
N ILE A 540 -0.06 -7.09 0.25
CA ILE A 540 0.36 -8.19 -0.61
C ILE A 540 -0.51 -9.44 -0.42
N ASP A 541 -0.63 -10.27 -1.45
CA ASP A 541 -1.41 -11.51 -1.41
C ASP A 541 -0.59 -12.76 -1.76
N SER A 542 -1.17 -13.93 -1.50
CA SER A 542 -0.60 -15.25 -1.83
C SER A 542 -0.37 -15.47 -3.33
N GLY A 543 -0.88 -14.61 -4.20
CA GLY A 543 -0.54 -14.53 -5.62
C GLY A 543 0.88 -14.03 -5.85
N SER A 544 1.38 -13.15 -4.99
CA SER A 544 2.67 -12.46 -5.13
C SER A 544 3.79 -13.02 -4.25
N VAL A 545 3.47 -13.84 -3.26
CA VAL A 545 4.47 -14.46 -2.36
C VAL A 545 4.38 -15.98 -2.33
N ARG A 546 5.53 -16.61 -2.05
CA ARG A 546 5.61 -18.00 -1.59
C ARG A 546 5.97 -17.99 -0.11
N GLY A 547 5.19 -18.69 0.70
CA GLY A 547 5.42 -18.76 2.15
C GLY A 547 4.17 -18.51 2.99
N PHE A 548 3.13 -17.89 2.44
CA PHE A 548 1.87 -17.76 3.16
C PHE A 548 1.23 -19.12 3.45
N PRO A 549 0.63 -19.28 4.64
CA PRO A 549 -0.05 -20.51 5.02
C PRO A 549 -1.22 -20.79 4.10
N ARG A 550 -1.51 -22.08 3.89
CA ARG A 550 -2.66 -22.50 3.07
C ARG A 550 -3.93 -22.71 3.88
N ASN A 551 -3.79 -22.95 5.18
CA ASN A 551 -4.89 -23.12 6.13
C ASN A 551 -5.31 -21.73 6.66
N VAL A 552 -6.61 -21.49 6.71
CA VAL A 552 -7.23 -20.28 7.27
C VAL A 552 -6.84 -20.07 8.73
N ASP A 553 -6.83 -21.13 9.54
CA ASP A 553 -6.49 -21.02 10.97
C ASP A 553 -5.03 -20.58 11.11
N ALA A 554 -4.11 -21.19 10.35
CA ALA A 554 -2.71 -20.80 10.33
C ALA A 554 -2.50 -19.37 9.80
N ALA A 555 -3.31 -18.92 8.83
CA ALA A 555 -3.29 -17.55 8.34
C ALA A 555 -3.75 -16.56 9.41
N ALA A 556 -4.86 -16.85 10.10
CA ALA A 556 -5.38 -16.03 11.19
C ALA A 556 -4.37 -15.93 12.35
N HIS A 557 -3.70 -17.02 12.72
CA HIS A 557 -2.63 -17.01 13.73
C HIS A 557 -1.41 -16.16 13.33
N GLN A 558 -1.24 -15.88 12.04
CA GLN A 558 -0.22 -14.98 11.50
C GLN A 558 -0.79 -13.59 11.15
N ASN A 559 -2.00 -13.26 11.64
CA ASN A 559 -2.71 -12.01 11.37
C ASN A 559 -2.93 -11.73 9.87
N LEU A 560 -3.09 -12.78 9.05
CA LEU A 560 -3.40 -12.68 7.63
C LEU A 560 -4.88 -12.88 7.39
N ILE A 561 -5.44 -12.12 6.45
CA ILE A 561 -6.85 -12.18 6.08
C ILE A 561 -7.03 -13.25 4.99
N CYS A 562 -7.99 -14.15 5.19
CA CYS A 562 -8.40 -15.11 4.18
C CYS A 562 -9.69 -14.67 3.49
N ALA A 563 -9.65 -14.42 2.18
CA ALA A 563 -10.84 -14.05 1.40
C ALA A 563 -10.76 -14.61 -0.02
N LYS A 564 -11.86 -15.19 -0.53
CA LYS A 564 -11.94 -15.76 -1.89
C LYS A 564 -10.77 -16.71 -2.20
N ASP A 565 -10.45 -17.58 -1.24
CA ASP A 565 -9.32 -18.51 -1.25
C ASP A 565 -7.92 -17.86 -1.36
N GLN A 566 -7.82 -16.54 -1.25
CA GLN A 566 -6.56 -15.81 -1.15
C GLN A 566 -6.20 -15.54 0.30
N VAL A 567 -4.89 -15.52 0.58
CA VAL A 567 -4.35 -15.06 1.87
C VAL A 567 -3.73 -13.71 1.62
N ILE A 568 -4.10 -12.71 2.41
CA ILE A 568 -3.90 -11.30 2.14
C ILE A 568 -3.29 -10.65 3.39
N ASP A 569 -2.23 -9.90 3.18
CA ASP A 569 -1.65 -8.98 4.13
C ASP A 569 -2.13 -7.56 3.77
N LYS A 570 -2.85 -6.92 4.69
CA LYS A 570 -3.32 -5.52 4.58
C LYS A 570 -2.76 -4.65 5.70
N SER A 571 -1.60 -5.01 6.23
CA SER A 571 -1.01 -4.35 7.40
C SER A 571 -0.72 -2.87 7.18
N ILE A 572 -0.54 -2.40 5.94
CA ILE A 572 -0.44 -0.95 5.64
C ILE A 572 -1.73 -0.22 6.00
N GLN A 573 -2.89 -0.67 5.49
CA GLN A 573 -4.17 -0.04 5.81
C GLN A 573 -4.43 -0.10 7.33
N THR A 574 -4.14 -1.25 7.96
CA THR A 574 -4.24 -1.41 9.42
C THR A 574 -3.36 -0.40 10.16
N GLY A 575 -2.11 -0.20 9.71
CA GLY A 575 -1.18 0.77 10.29
C GLY A 575 -1.66 2.20 10.18
N TYR A 576 -2.16 2.61 9.02
CA TYR A 576 -2.75 3.94 8.84
C TYR A 576 -3.96 4.16 9.77
N ILE A 577 -4.89 3.20 9.83
CA ILE A 577 -6.09 3.31 10.70
C ILE A 577 -5.67 3.45 12.17
N GLN A 578 -4.80 2.58 12.67
CA GLN A 578 -4.38 2.61 14.07
C GLN A 578 -3.59 3.89 14.39
N ALA A 579 -2.75 4.37 13.47
CA ALA A 579 -2.01 5.62 13.65
C ALA A 579 -2.94 6.83 13.74
N ILE A 580 -3.90 6.95 12.80
CA ILE A 580 -4.89 8.04 12.80
C ILE A 580 -5.74 8.00 14.06
N ARG A 581 -6.26 6.82 14.45
CA ARG A 581 -7.06 6.66 15.66
C ARG A 581 -6.29 6.99 16.94
N SER A 582 -4.99 6.74 16.97
CA SER A 582 -4.13 7.01 18.13
C SER A 582 -3.66 8.46 18.23
N ALA A 583 -3.73 9.24 17.14
CA ALA A 583 -3.24 10.61 17.08
C ALA A 583 -3.94 11.54 18.09
N GLN A 584 -3.15 12.37 18.76
CA GLN A 584 -3.60 13.26 19.84
C GLN A 584 -3.44 14.75 19.54
N HIS A 585 -2.40 15.15 18.79
CA HIS A 585 -2.00 16.53 18.54
C HIS A 585 -2.17 16.93 17.08
N PHE A 586 -1.49 16.25 16.16
CA PHE A 586 -1.58 16.54 14.74
C PHE A 586 -1.19 15.36 13.85
N ILE A 587 -1.61 15.44 12.58
CA ILE A 587 -1.21 14.51 11.52
C ILE A 587 -0.68 15.32 10.34
N TYR A 588 0.49 14.94 9.81
CA TYR A 588 1.07 15.51 8.60
C TYR A 588 1.23 14.40 7.55
N ILE A 589 0.58 14.55 6.40
CA ILE A 589 0.56 13.56 5.31
C ILE A 589 1.10 14.20 4.05
N GLU A 590 2.01 13.51 3.38
CA GLU A 590 2.39 13.79 2.00
C GLU A 590 2.09 12.54 1.17
N ASN A 591 1.20 12.67 0.18
CA ASN A 591 0.79 11.53 -0.63
C ASN A 591 0.50 11.91 -2.09
N GLN A 592 0.87 11.04 -3.03
CA GLN A 592 0.54 11.20 -4.45
C GLN A 592 -0.97 11.16 -4.73
N TYR A 593 -1.73 10.37 -3.97
CA TYR A 593 -3.17 10.27 -4.11
C TYR A 593 -3.86 10.41 -2.76
N PHE A 594 -5.07 10.98 -2.77
CA PHE A 594 -5.92 11.06 -1.59
C PHE A 594 -7.37 10.74 -1.97
N LEU A 595 -7.71 9.46 -2.02
CA LEU A 595 -9.06 9.00 -2.32
C LEU A 595 -9.45 7.71 -1.58
N GLY A 596 -10.70 7.65 -1.13
CA GLY A 596 -11.16 6.54 -0.28
C GLY A 596 -12.52 6.78 0.34
N SER A 597 -13.01 5.75 1.03
CA SER A 597 -14.27 5.73 1.77
C SER A 597 -15.48 6.08 0.89
N SER A 598 -15.57 5.47 -0.31
CA SER A 598 -16.60 5.83 -1.30
C SER A 598 -18.03 5.70 -0.78
N TYR A 599 -18.28 4.81 0.18
CA TYR A 599 -19.58 4.66 0.83
C TYR A 599 -20.12 5.98 1.44
N ALA A 600 -19.24 6.94 1.72
CA ALA A 600 -19.56 8.26 2.27
C ALA A 600 -19.57 9.39 1.22
N TRP A 601 -19.30 9.12 -0.05
CA TRP A 601 -19.38 10.12 -1.11
C TRP A 601 -20.84 10.56 -1.36
N PRO A 602 -21.10 11.79 -1.81
CA PRO A 602 -22.47 12.23 -2.12
C PRO A 602 -23.14 11.35 -3.20
N ASP A 603 -22.40 11.10 -4.28
CA ASP A 603 -22.75 10.24 -5.41
C ASP A 603 -21.72 9.10 -5.55
N TYR A 604 -21.99 8.10 -6.39
CA TYR A 604 -21.05 6.99 -6.70
C TYR A 604 -20.61 6.16 -5.49
N LYS A 605 -21.49 6.02 -4.51
CA LYS A 605 -21.15 5.33 -3.25
C LYS A 605 -20.66 3.87 -3.44
N ASN A 606 -21.11 3.23 -4.54
CA ASN A 606 -20.75 1.87 -4.95
C ASN A 606 -19.45 1.75 -5.77
N ALA A 607 -18.60 2.78 -5.85
CA ALA A 607 -17.36 2.74 -6.63
C ALA A 607 -16.33 1.69 -6.14
N GLY A 608 -16.53 1.09 -4.97
CA GLY A 608 -15.68 0.02 -4.43
C GLY A 608 -14.34 0.53 -3.87
N VAL A 609 -14.31 1.80 -3.45
CA VAL A 609 -13.14 2.47 -2.85
C VAL A 609 -13.27 2.40 -1.32
N ASP A 610 -13.23 1.18 -0.80
CA ASP A 610 -13.64 0.87 0.58
C ASP A 610 -12.58 1.16 1.66
N ASN A 611 -11.40 1.69 1.30
CA ASN A 611 -10.39 2.04 2.30
C ASN A 611 -10.91 3.13 3.25
N LEU A 612 -10.55 3.03 4.54
CA LEU A 612 -11.13 3.86 5.59
C LEU A 612 -10.38 5.18 5.84
N ILE A 613 -9.29 5.45 5.12
CA ILE A 613 -8.34 6.50 5.53
C ILE A 613 -8.97 7.90 5.53
N PRO A 614 -9.68 8.36 4.48
CA PRO A 614 -10.34 9.66 4.52
C PRO A 614 -11.40 9.76 5.63
N MET A 615 -12.21 8.71 5.85
CA MET A 615 -13.23 8.73 6.89
C MET A 615 -12.62 8.73 8.31
N GLU A 616 -11.56 7.96 8.56
CA GLU A 616 -10.89 7.95 9.87
C GLU A 616 -10.30 9.32 10.23
N LEU A 617 -9.74 10.04 9.25
CA LEU A 617 -9.27 11.42 9.45
C LEU A 617 -10.43 12.36 9.80
N ALA A 618 -11.53 12.28 9.04
CA ALA A 618 -12.70 13.11 9.25
C ALA A 618 -13.34 12.85 10.64
N LEU A 619 -13.49 11.59 11.03
CA LEU A 619 -14.02 11.20 12.34
C LEU A 619 -13.07 11.58 13.48
N LYS A 620 -11.75 11.47 13.30
CA LYS A 620 -10.76 11.93 14.28
C LYS A 620 -10.90 13.43 14.52
N ILE A 621 -10.94 14.25 13.48
CA ILE A 621 -11.15 15.70 13.60
C ILE A 621 -12.48 16.00 14.29
N ALA A 622 -13.57 15.37 13.85
CA ALA A 622 -14.89 15.55 14.47
C ALA A 622 -14.89 15.20 15.96
N SER A 623 -14.18 14.13 16.36
CA SER A 623 -14.05 13.74 17.77
C SER A 623 -13.30 14.80 18.60
N LYS A 624 -12.22 15.37 18.07
CA LYS A 624 -11.42 16.40 18.75
C LYS A 624 -12.18 17.72 18.86
N ILE A 625 -12.91 18.11 17.81
CA ILE A 625 -13.81 19.27 17.85
C ILE A 625 -14.89 19.09 18.92
N LYS A 626 -15.55 17.92 18.95
CA LYS A 626 -16.56 17.60 19.96
C LYS A 626 -16.00 17.62 21.38
N ALA A 627 -14.74 17.19 21.56
CA ALA A 627 -14.03 17.24 22.82
C ALA A 627 -13.48 18.64 23.18
N ASN A 628 -13.60 19.63 22.26
CA ASN A 628 -12.96 20.95 22.38
C ASN A 628 -11.44 20.88 22.58
N GLU A 629 -10.80 19.90 21.93
CA GLU A 629 -9.36 19.68 21.93
C GLU A 629 -8.74 20.26 20.66
N ARG A 630 -7.56 20.87 20.79
CA ARG A 630 -6.80 21.32 19.63
C ARG A 630 -6.27 20.13 18.87
N PHE A 631 -6.49 20.13 17.55
CA PHE A 631 -5.98 19.10 16.65
C PHE A 631 -5.86 19.68 15.24
N ALA A 632 -4.79 19.35 14.53
CA ALA A 632 -4.60 19.76 13.15
C ALA A 632 -4.26 18.57 12.25
N VAL A 633 -4.73 18.61 11.02
CA VAL A 633 -4.29 17.68 9.97
C VAL A 633 -3.70 18.53 8.85
N TYR A 634 -2.66 18.05 8.19
CA TYR A 634 -2.02 18.69 7.06
C TYR A 634 -1.88 17.65 5.97
N ILE A 635 -2.38 17.94 4.77
CA ILE A 635 -2.38 17.00 3.65
C ILE A 635 -1.74 17.70 2.46
N VAL A 636 -0.64 17.14 2.00
CA VAL A 636 0.11 17.60 0.84
C VAL A 636 -0.09 16.58 -0.28
N ILE A 637 -0.58 17.06 -1.42
CA ILE A 637 -0.84 16.26 -2.61
C ILE A 637 -0.32 16.99 -3.86
N PRO A 638 -0.10 16.30 -5.00
CA PRO A 638 0.26 16.98 -6.23
C PRO A 638 -0.90 17.84 -6.73
N MET A 639 -0.61 18.83 -7.59
CA MET A 639 -1.64 19.71 -8.16
C MET A 639 -2.66 18.88 -8.96
N TRP A 640 -2.14 17.97 -9.77
CA TRP A 640 -2.86 16.89 -10.44
C TRP A 640 -1.98 15.63 -10.47
N PRO A 641 -2.58 14.43 -10.59
CA PRO A 641 -1.84 13.20 -10.88
C PRO A 641 -1.00 13.31 -12.16
N GLU A 642 0.18 12.72 -12.19
CA GLU A 642 1.10 12.76 -13.33
C GLU A 642 0.45 12.38 -14.67
N GLY A 643 0.78 13.15 -15.71
CA GLY A 643 0.22 13.05 -17.05
C GLY A 643 -0.36 14.38 -17.54
N ASP A 644 -1.05 14.34 -18.70
CA ASP A 644 -1.82 15.48 -19.21
C ASP A 644 -3.08 15.67 -18.35
N PRO A 645 -3.26 16.81 -17.66
CA PRO A 645 -4.42 17.07 -16.81
C PRO A 645 -5.74 17.13 -17.59
N LYS A 646 -5.72 17.24 -18.93
CA LYS A 646 -6.93 17.17 -19.78
C LYS A 646 -7.31 15.74 -20.16
N SER A 647 -6.43 14.76 -19.91
CA SER A 647 -6.71 13.37 -20.22
C SER A 647 -7.89 12.85 -19.38
N ALA A 648 -8.67 11.95 -19.97
CA ALA A 648 -9.84 11.39 -19.28
C ALA A 648 -9.45 10.65 -17.99
N THR A 649 -8.31 9.96 -17.97
CA THR A 649 -7.82 9.26 -16.76
C THR A 649 -7.48 10.22 -15.64
N VAL A 650 -6.75 11.30 -15.91
CA VAL A 650 -6.40 12.29 -14.87
C VAL A 650 -7.66 13.02 -14.37
N GLN A 651 -8.57 13.38 -15.27
CA GLN A 651 -9.85 13.99 -14.90
C GLN A 651 -10.73 13.07 -14.05
N GLU A 652 -10.71 11.76 -14.31
CA GLU A 652 -11.42 10.76 -13.50
C GLU A 652 -10.86 10.68 -12.08
N ILE A 653 -9.53 10.65 -11.94
CA ILE A 653 -8.88 10.57 -10.63
C ILE A 653 -9.15 11.85 -9.82
N LEU A 654 -9.07 13.02 -10.45
CA LEU A 654 -9.40 14.29 -9.81
C LEU A 654 -10.85 14.32 -9.31
N TYR A 655 -11.78 13.74 -10.08
CA TYR A 655 -13.17 13.59 -9.66
C TYR A 655 -13.30 12.77 -8.36
N TRP A 656 -12.65 11.60 -8.28
CA TRP A 656 -12.64 10.77 -7.06
C TRP A 656 -11.99 11.43 -5.85
N GLN A 657 -10.92 12.18 -6.09
CA GLN A 657 -10.26 12.96 -5.05
C GLN A 657 -11.21 14.01 -4.46
N VAL A 658 -11.94 14.75 -5.30
CA VAL A 658 -12.94 15.72 -4.85
C VAL A 658 -14.08 15.04 -4.09
N CYS A 659 -14.59 13.90 -4.55
CA CYS A 659 -15.59 13.12 -3.82
C CYS A 659 -15.11 12.74 -2.41
N SER A 660 -13.83 12.40 -2.26
CA SER A 660 -13.23 12.07 -0.97
C SER A 660 -13.08 13.29 -0.06
N TYR A 661 -12.83 14.49 -0.62
CA TYR A 661 -12.87 15.74 0.16
C TYR A 661 -14.27 16.08 0.65
N LEU A 662 -15.30 15.80 -0.16
CA LEU A 662 -16.71 16.04 0.17
C LEU A 662 -17.23 15.16 1.33
N ILE A 663 -16.50 14.13 1.77
CA ILE A 663 -16.85 13.35 2.98
C ILE A 663 -16.99 14.27 4.20
N THR A 664 -16.28 15.39 4.22
CA THR A 664 -16.32 16.40 5.29
C THR A 664 -17.62 17.18 5.32
N GLU A 665 -18.25 17.41 4.17
CA GLU A 665 -19.57 18.05 4.03
C GLU A 665 -20.65 17.17 4.70
N ALA A 666 -20.53 15.85 4.56
CA ALA A 666 -21.50 14.88 5.11
C ALA A 666 -21.48 14.79 6.65
N LEU A 667 -20.44 15.31 7.32
CA LEU A 667 -20.36 15.36 8.80
C LEU A 667 -20.87 16.68 9.41
N SER A 668 -21.34 17.63 8.59
CA SER A 668 -22.00 18.90 8.93
C SER A 668 -21.10 20.00 9.55
N SER A 669 -21.64 21.22 9.63
CA SER A 669 -21.09 22.58 9.90
C SER A 669 -20.00 22.80 10.98
N LEU A 670 -19.52 21.75 11.64
CA LEU A 670 -18.42 21.78 12.61
C LEU A 670 -17.03 21.64 11.96
N CYS A 671 -16.92 21.11 10.73
CA CYS A 671 -15.65 20.73 10.10
C CYS A 671 -15.00 21.78 9.19
N LEU A 672 -15.05 23.07 9.55
CA LEU A 672 -14.28 24.16 8.90
C LEU A 672 -12.76 23.88 8.83
N ALA A 673 -12.25 22.96 9.65
CA ALA A 673 -10.83 22.63 9.73
C ALA A 673 -10.31 21.87 8.50
N TYR A 674 -11.07 20.96 7.87
CA TYR A 674 -10.51 20.01 6.87
C TYR A 674 -10.08 20.69 5.55
N SER A 675 -10.79 21.74 5.15
CA SER A 675 -10.47 22.52 3.94
C SER A 675 -9.18 23.31 4.05
N ALA A 676 -8.84 23.72 5.27
CA ALA A 676 -7.63 24.50 5.52
C ALA A 676 -6.36 23.65 5.32
N CYS A 677 -6.48 22.32 5.27
CA CYS A 677 -5.40 21.35 5.39
C CYS A 677 -4.77 20.92 4.06
N CYS A 678 -5.46 21.05 2.93
CA CYS A 678 -5.01 20.50 1.65
C CYS A 678 -4.10 21.49 0.91
N LYS A 679 -2.87 21.06 0.61
CA LYS A 679 -1.81 21.88 0.02
C LYS A 679 -1.20 21.21 -1.20
N VAL A 680 -0.65 22.04 -2.08
CA VAL A 680 0.01 21.63 -3.33
C VAL A 680 1.40 22.22 -3.37
N TYR A 681 2.33 21.60 -4.11
CA TYR A 681 3.69 22.10 -4.24
C TYR A 681 3.94 22.70 -5.60
N ILE A 682 4.75 23.75 -5.59
CA ILE A 682 5.08 24.45 -6.81
C ILE A 682 6.46 25.09 -6.77
N SER A 683 7.03 25.26 -7.95
CA SER A 683 8.22 26.08 -8.15
C SER A 683 7.92 27.23 -9.10
N ARG A 684 8.61 28.35 -8.88
CA ARG A 684 8.71 29.50 -9.78
C ARG A 684 10.17 29.87 -9.90
N GLU A 685 10.70 29.91 -11.11
CA GLU A 685 12.13 30.10 -11.33
C GLU A 685 12.40 31.00 -12.55
N ALA A 686 13.26 32.00 -12.37
CA ALA A 686 13.65 32.90 -13.45
C ALA A 686 14.44 32.16 -14.54
N ILE A 687 14.11 32.42 -15.81
CA ILE A 687 14.85 31.90 -16.96
C ILE A 687 16.08 32.77 -17.21
N SER A 688 17.25 32.16 -17.44
CA SER A 688 18.47 32.87 -17.82
C SER A 688 18.41 33.44 -19.24
N ASP A 689 19.15 34.53 -19.50
CA ASP A 689 19.19 35.20 -20.81
C ASP A 689 19.62 34.25 -21.96
N GLU A 690 20.43 33.24 -21.68
CA GLU A 690 20.89 32.25 -22.66
C GLU A 690 19.76 31.34 -23.18
N LEU A 691 18.84 30.89 -22.31
CA LEU A 691 17.69 30.05 -22.69
C LEU A 691 16.64 30.82 -23.49
N SER A 692 16.58 32.15 -23.34
CA SER A 692 15.62 33.02 -24.02
C SER A 692 15.88 33.15 -25.54
N SER A 693 17.12 32.93 -25.97
CA SER A 693 17.60 33.24 -27.33
C SER A 693 17.46 32.09 -28.36
N ALA A 694 17.08 30.88 -27.94
CA ALA A 694 16.99 29.70 -28.81
C ALA A 694 15.63 29.55 -29.55
N ALA A 695 14.94 30.64 -29.89
CA ALA A 695 13.58 30.64 -30.39
C ALA A 695 13.50 30.57 -31.93
N ASN A 696 13.66 29.38 -32.52
CA ASN A 696 13.23 29.13 -33.89
C ASN A 696 12.42 27.82 -33.97
N GLY A 697 11.09 27.94 -34.19
CA GLY A 697 10.23 26.86 -34.70
C GLY A 697 9.61 25.85 -33.74
N THR A 698 9.81 25.94 -32.43
CA THR A 698 9.26 24.99 -31.42
C THR A 698 8.13 25.63 -30.59
N ALA A 699 7.08 24.86 -30.27
CA ALA A 699 5.98 25.33 -29.43
C ALA A 699 6.47 25.55 -27.98
N VAL A 700 6.20 26.72 -27.42
CA VAL A 700 6.55 27.10 -26.03
C VAL A 700 5.30 27.00 -25.17
N SER A 701 5.38 26.31 -24.04
CA SER A 701 4.25 26.21 -23.10
C SER A 701 4.02 27.50 -22.33
N ASP A 702 2.78 27.75 -21.92
CA ASP A 702 2.48 28.86 -21.01
C ASP A 702 3.21 28.70 -19.66
N ALA A 703 3.44 27.47 -19.22
CA ALA A 703 4.23 27.18 -18.01
C ALA A 703 5.68 27.71 -18.12
N GLN A 704 6.29 27.61 -19.31
CA GLN A 704 7.60 28.22 -19.56
C GLN A 704 7.48 29.76 -19.67
N LYS A 705 6.45 30.27 -20.33
CA LYS A 705 6.21 31.71 -20.46
C LYS A 705 6.05 32.40 -19.09
N PHE A 706 5.27 31.81 -18.19
CA PHE A 706 5.01 32.30 -16.84
C PHE A 706 5.96 31.75 -15.78
N GLN A 707 6.97 30.99 -16.21
CA GLN A 707 8.11 30.54 -15.40
C GLN A 707 7.70 29.75 -14.15
N ARG A 708 6.71 28.87 -14.30
CA ARG A 708 6.03 28.24 -13.17
C ARG A 708 5.54 26.82 -13.52
N PHE A 709 5.69 25.87 -12.61
CA PHE A 709 5.16 24.51 -12.78
C PHE A 709 5.13 23.75 -11.45
N MET A 710 4.18 22.82 -11.30
CA MET A 710 4.06 22.03 -10.07
C MET A 710 5.33 21.25 -9.77
N ILE A 711 5.67 21.16 -8.50
CA ILE A 711 6.57 20.12 -7.99
C ILE A 711 5.69 18.91 -7.75
N TYR A 712 6.06 17.79 -8.33
CA TYR A 712 5.24 16.60 -8.23
C TYR A 712 5.48 15.90 -6.90
N VAL A 713 4.46 15.92 -6.05
CA VAL A 713 4.45 15.18 -4.78
C VAL A 713 4.23 13.71 -5.10
N HIS A 714 5.33 12.96 -5.20
CA HIS A 714 5.32 11.51 -5.29
C HIS A 714 5.49 10.84 -3.92
N ALA A 715 5.71 11.61 -2.85
CA ALA A 715 5.75 11.11 -1.48
C ALA A 715 4.61 10.13 -1.13
N LYS A 716 4.90 9.20 -0.20
CA LYS A 716 3.90 8.40 0.51
C LYS A 716 4.29 8.27 1.98
N GLY A 717 4.10 9.35 2.72
CA GLY A 717 4.48 9.45 4.13
C GLY A 717 3.38 10.00 5.03
N MET A 718 3.48 9.66 6.32
CA MET A 718 2.61 10.19 7.37
C MET A 718 3.41 10.35 8.67
N ILE A 719 3.37 11.54 9.27
CA ILE A 719 3.96 11.85 10.57
C ILE A 719 2.83 12.14 11.56
N ILE A 720 2.93 11.56 12.76
CA ILE A 720 1.92 11.65 13.80
C ILE A 720 2.59 12.17 15.06
N ASP A 721 2.08 13.29 15.57
CA ASP A 721 2.45 13.88 16.85
C ASP A 721 3.96 14.07 17.06
N ASP A 722 4.74 14.17 15.96
CA ASP A 722 6.22 14.25 15.95
C ASP A 722 6.95 13.09 16.67
N GLU A 723 6.27 11.96 16.94
CA GLU A 723 6.85 10.77 17.58
C GLU A 723 6.81 9.50 16.72
N TYR A 724 5.87 9.40 15.76
CA TYR A 724 5.72 8.24 14.89
C TYR A 724 5.72 8.66 13.41
N VAL A 725 6.43 7.90 12.58
CA VAL A 725 6.54 8.15 11.14
C VAL A 725 6.27 6.88 10.35
N MET A 726 5.53 7.03 9.24
CA MET A 726 5.35 6.01 8.22
C MET A 726 5.92 6.51 6.89
N VAL A 727 6.73 5.68 6.23
CA VAL A 727 7.29 5.95 4.89
C VAL A 727 7.24 4.66 4.07
N GLY A 728 6.82 4.73 2.82
CA GLY A 728 6.73 3.55 1.96
C GLY A 728 6.34 3.87 0.52
N SER A 729 5.76 2.88 -0.16
CA SER A 729 5.31 2.98 -1.56
C SER A 729 3.80 3.17 -1.71
N ALA A 730 3.03 3.00 -0.63
CA ALA A 730 1.56 2.92 -0.66
C ALA A 730 0.88 4.28 -0.71
N ASN A 731 0.13 4.51 -1.79
CA ASN A 731 -0.72 5.68 -1.96
C ASN A 731 -2.00 5.60 -1.11
N ILE A 732 -2.62 6.73 -0.76
CA ILE A 732 -3.96 6.73 -0.14
C ILE A 732 -5.00 6.59 -1.26
N ASN A 733 -5.14 5.36 -1.75
CA ASN A 733 -6.15 4.93 -2.71
C ASN A 733 -6.48 3.44 -2.49
N GLN A 734 -7.51 2.93 -3.17
CA GLN A 734 -7.87 1.52 -3.03
C GLN A 734 -6.81 0.60 -3.63
N ARG A 735 -6.15 1.02 -4.72
CA ARG A 735 -5.04 0.29 -5.36
C ARG A 735 -3.94 -0.13 -4.39
N SER A 736 -3.50 0.75 -3.52
CA SER A 736 -2.44 0.47 -2.54
C SER A 736 -2.96 -0.08 -1.22
N MET A 737 -4.17 0.29 -0.77
CA MET A 737 -4.69 -0.12 0.55
C MET A 737 -5.36 -1.51 0.55
N ALA A 738 -5.82 -2.00 -0.60
CA ALA A 738 -6.64 -3.21 -0.64
C ALA A 738 -5.91 -4.52 -0.33
N GLY A 739 -4.58 -4.58 -0.42
CA GLY A 739 -3.76 -5.82 -0.27
C GLY A 739 -3.84 -6.81 -1.44
N THR A 740 -4.95 -6.83 -2.17
CA THR A 740 -5.18 -7.72 -3.33
C THR A 740 -4.95 -7.05 -4.69
N LYS A 741 -4.73 -5.73 -4.71
CA LYS A 741 -4.51 -4.94 -5.93
C LYS A 741 -2.99 -4.82 -6.16
N ASP A 742 -2.39 -3.64 -6.02
CA ASP A 742 -0.95 -3.46 -6.16
C ASP A 742 -0.23 -4.03 -4.93
N THR A 743 1.01 -4.48 -5.11
CA THR A 743 1.84 -4.87 -3.97
C THR A 743 2.64 -3.68 -3.47
N GLU A 744 2.54 -3.40 -2.18
CA GLU A 744 3.18 -2.25 -1.52
C GLU A 744 3.99 -2.67 -0.30
N ILE A 745 4.89 -1.80 0.15
CA ILE A 745 5.66 -1.95 1.37
C ILE A 745 5.82 -0.59 2.04
N ALA A 746 5.79 -0.57 3.37
CA ALA A 746 6.06 0.61 4.18
C ALA A 746 6.77 0.20 5.46
N MET A 747 7.48 1.15 6.07
CA MET A 747 7.88 1.06 7.48
C MET A 747 7.00 1.97 8.32
N GLY A 748 6.69 1.53 9.53
CA GLY A 748 6.27 2.38 10.63
C GLY A 748 7.36 2.39 11.69
N ALA A 749 7.77 3.57 12.16
CA ALA A 749 8.91 3.70 13.06
C ALA A 749 8.74 4.81 14.09
N TYR A 750 9.36 4.63 15.26
CA TYR A 750 9.47 5.64 16.31
C TYR A 750 10.73 5.46 17.15
N GLN A 751 11.15 6.52 17.84
CA GLN A 751 12.19 6.47 18.85
C GLN A 751 11.53 6.38 20.25
N PRO A 752 11.69 5.28 21.01
CA PRO A 752 10.97 5.08 22.27
C PRO A 752 11.28 6.14 23.33
N HIS A 753 12.48 6.75 23.28
CA HIS A 753 12.90 7.84 24.19
C HIS A 753 12.42 9.23 23.79
N HIS A 754 11.81 9.37 22.63
CA HIS A 754 11.30 10.63 22.08
C HIS A 754 9.81 10.50 21.78
N THR A 755 9.03 10.21 22.82
CA THR A 755 7.56 10.11 22.77
C THR A 755 6.94 11.09 23.76
N TRP A 756 5.67 11.46 23.54
CA TRP A 756 4.90 12.25 24.49
C TRP A 756 4.78 11.54 25.85
N ALA A 757 4.62 10.22 25.83
CA ALA A 757 4.52 9.40 27.04
C ALA A 757 5.79 9.46 27.90
N GLU A 758 6.96 9.32 27.28
CA GLU A 758 8.26 9.33 27.98
C GLU A 758 8.69 10.76 28.36
N LYS A 759 8.62 11.71 27.42
CA LYS A 759 9.09 13.08 27.64
C LYS A 759 8.15 13.93 28.48
N ARG A 760 6.84 13.62 28.48
CA ARG A 760 5.77 14.45 29.07
C ARG A 760 5.73 15.90 28.55
N ARG A 761 6.28 16.11 27.36
CA ARG A 761 6.31 17.34 26.57
C ARG A 761 6.47 16.96 25.12
N HIS A 762 6.36 17.94 24.23
CA HIS A 762 6.61 17.76 22.80
C HIS A 762 7.97 17.08 22.56
N PRO A 763 8.01 15.88 21.98
CA PRO A 763 9.25 15.17 21.67
C PRO A 763 9.99 15.85 20.52
N ARG A 764 11.30 16.10 20.68
CA ARG A 764 12.12 16.71 19.62
C ARG A 764 13.21 15.76 19.16
N GLY A 765 12.81 14.54 18.80
CA GLY A 765 13.68 13.53 18.20
C GLY A 765 13.86 13.71 16.69
N GLN A 766 14.33 12.67 16.02
CA GLN A 766 14.55 12.65 14.58
C GLN A 766 13.25 12.82 13.78
N VAL A 767 12.11 12.32 14.27
CA VAL A 767 10.79 12.50 13.60
C VAL A 767 10.40 13.98 13.56
N TYR A 768 10.49 14.69 14.68
CA TYR A 768 10.35 16.16 14.75
C TYR A 768 11.34 16.87 13.81
N GLY A 769 12.61 16.46 13.83
CA GLY A 769 13.65 17.02 12.97
C GLY A 769 13.30 16.91 11.48
N TYR A 770 12.87 15.72 11.08
CA TYR A 770 12.45 15.43 9.72
C TYR A 770 11.22 16.26 9.30
N ARG A 771 10.22 16.38 10.16
CA ARG A 771 9.02 17.20 9.90
C ARG A 771 9.35 18.69 9.79
N MET A 772 10.22 19.20 10.67
CA MET A 772 10.71 20.59 10.58
C MET A 772 11.55 20.82 9.31
N SER A 773 12.33 19.82 8.85
CA SER A 773 13.14 19.88 7.62
C SER A 773 12.28 19.96 6.37
N LEU A 774 11.26 19.10 6.31
CA LEU A 774 10.21 19.17 5.29
C LEU A 774 9.59 20.57 5.31
N TRP A 775 9.12 21.06 6.47
CA TRP A 775 8.53 22.39 6.54
C TRP A 775 9.49 23.53 6.19
N ALA A 776 10.79 23.38 6.42
CA ALA A 776 11.79 24.36 6.04
C ALA A 776 11.89 24.50 4.51
N GLU A 777 11.84 23.38 3.78
CA GLU A 777 11.70 23.37 2.32
C GLU A 777 10.36 24.03 1.94
N HIS A 778 9.26 23.48 2.43
CA HIS A 778 7.91 23.76 1.94
C HIS A 778 7.50 25.21 2.19
N LEU A 779 7.89 25.76 3.34
CA LEU A 779 7.56 27.12 3.75
C LEU A 779 8.70 28.10 3.48
N GLY A 780 9.88 27.62 3.06
CA GLY A 780 11.08 28.44 2.83
C GLY A 780 11.58 29.20 4.07
N MET A 781 11.18 28.77 5.27
CA MET A 781 11.53 29.41 6.54
C MET A 781 11.30 28.48 7.73
N LEU A 782 11.96 28.80 8.86
CA LEU A 782 11.62 28.26 10.17
C LEU A 782 10.96 29.32 11.04
N ASP A 783 10.02 28.88 11.89
CA ASP A 783 9.32 29.76 12.81
C ASP A 783 9.01 29.06 14.14
N GLY A 784 8.92 29.85 15.22
CA GLY A 784 8.57 29.34 16.54
C GLY A 784 7.20 28.66 16.58
N SER A 785 6.22 29.16 15.82
CA SER A 785 4.88 28.56 15.75
C SER A 785 4.88 27.16 15.14
N PHE A 786 5.82 26.84 14.25
CA PHE A 786 5.93 25.52 13.61
C PHE A 786 6.41 24.42 14.56
N LYS A 787 6.84 24.80 15.77
CA LYS A 787 7.19 23.83 16.82
C LYS A 787 5.95 23.23 17.47
N GLU A 788 4.76 23.83 17.32
CA GLU A 788 3.50 23.32 17.87
C GLU A 788 2.45 23.28 16.74
N PRO A 789 2.48 22.24 15.87
CA PRO A 789 1.67 22.18 14.66
C PRO A 789 0.16 22.24 14.91
N GLU A 790 -0.33 21.74 16.03
CA GLU A 790 -1.75 21.80 16.40
C GLU A 790 -2.24 23.21 16.76
N SER A 791 -1.32 24.15 16.97
CA SER A 791 -1.67 25.50 17.41
C SER A 791 -2.38 26.29 16.32
N LEU A 792 -3.34 27.12 16.72
CA LEU A 792 -4.08 27.97 15.79
C LEU A 792 -3.16 28.97 15.08
N GLU A 793 -2.11 29.42 15.75
CA GLU A 793 -1.10 30.32 15.18
C GLU A 793 -0.34 29.63 14.05
N CYS A 794 0.14 28.41 14.28
CA CYS A 794 0.79 27.59 13.25
C CYS A 794 -0.10 27.40 12.02
N VAL A 795 -1.32 26.90 12.24
CA VAL A 795 -2.30 26.66 11.16
C VAL A 795 -2.55 27.94 10.35
N LYS A 796 -2.78 29.08 11.02
CA LYS A 796 -2.99 30.37 10.34
C LYS A 796 -1.77 30.81 9.53
N LYS A 797 -0.56 30.62 10.05
CA LYS A 797 0.68 31.02 9.38
C LYS A 797 0.96 30.16 8.15
N VAL A 798 0.87 28.84 8.28
CA VAL A 798 1.00 27.90 7.16
C VAL A 798 -0.04 28.21 6.07
N ASN A 799 -1.29 28.48 6.46
CA ASN A 799 -2.34 28.85 5.52
C ASN A 799 -2.09 30.20 4.85
N GLY A 800 -1.64 31.20 5.61
CA GLY A 800 -1.33 32.52 5.07
C GLY A 800 -0.23 32.49 4.03
N ILE A 801 0.84 31.71 4.27
CA ILE A 801 1.91 31.48 3.29
C ILE A 801 1.34 30.79 2.04
N ALA A 802 0.59 29.71 2.22
CA ALA A 802 0.01 28.94 1.12
C ALA A 802 -0.96 29.76 0.25
N GLU A 803 -1.76 30.65 0.86
CA GLU A 803 -2.67 31.55 0.17
C GLU A 803 -1.95 32.69 -0.57
N ASP A 804 -0.91 33.24 0.04
CA ASP A 804 -0.09 34.26 -0.60
C ASP A 804 0.68 33.70 -1.79
N ASN A 805 1.28 32.51 -1.63
CA ASN A 805 1.93 31.81 -2.73
C ASN A 805 0.95 31.46 -3.85
N TRP A 806 -0.30 31.08 -3.54
CA TRP A 806 -1.32 30.87 -4.59
C TRP A 806 -1.60 32.13 -5.40
N ARG A 807 -1.76 33.29 -4.75
CA ARG A 807 -1.94 34.58 -5.44
C ARG A 807 -0.75 34.92 -6.32
N ARG A 808 0.47 34.77 -5.80
CA ARG A 808 1.71 35.02 -6.55
C ARG A 808 1.87 34.04 -7.71
N PHE A 809 1.59 32.76 -7.47
CA PHE A 809 1.71 31.70 -8.47
C PHE A 809 0.80 31.95 -9.65
N THR A 810 -0.47 32.32 -9.42
CA THR A 810 -1.47 32.56 -10.47
C THR A 810 -1.31 33.91 -11.19
N SER A 811 -0.57 34.87 -10.61
CA SER A 811 -0.28 36.17 -11.23
C SER A 811 0.49 36.04 -12.55
N GLU A 812 0.18 36.89 -13.53
CA GLU A 812 0.97 37.02 -14.76
C GLU A 812 2.35 37.61 -14.50
N GLU A 813 2.47 38.49 -13.48
CA GLU A 813 3.74 39.08 -13.07
C GLU A 813 4.59 38.06 -12.29
N PHE A 814 5.87 37.97 -12.66
CA PHE A 814 6.82 37.11 -11.97
C PHE A 814 7.14 37.67 -10.58
N THR A 815 6.89 36.86 -9.56
CA THR A 815 7.28 37.11 -8.18
C THR A 815 7.77 35.81 -7.56
N LEU A 816 8.84 35.89 -6.76
CA LEU A 816 9.34 34.75 -6.01
C LEU A 816 8.31 34.35 -4.93
N LEU A 817 8.19 33.03 -4.75
CA LEU A 817 7.34 32.43 -3.74
C LEU A 817 8.08 32.33 -2.40
N GLN A 818 7.33 32.25 -1.31
CA GLN A 818 7.86 31.93 0.01
C GLN A 818 7.81 30.39 0.19
N GLY A 819 8.90 29.71 -0.12
CA GLY A 819 8.91 28.25 -0.23
C GLY A 819 8.06 27.75 -1.39
N HIS A 820 7.50 26.55 -1.25
CA HIS A 820 6.84 25.79 -2.32
C HIS A 820 5.35 25.53 -2.06
N LEU A 821 4.90 25.71 -0.82
CA LEU A 821 3.55 25.34 -0.40
C LEU A 821 2.48 26.29 -0.96
N LEU A 822 1.47 25.72 -1.62
CA LEU A 822 0.29 26.40 -2.13
C LEU A 822 -0.98 25.89 -1.45
N LYS A 823 -2.00 26.74 -1.40
CA LYS A 823 -3.37 26.29 -1.13
C LYS A 823 -3.85 25.47 -2.34
N TYR A 824 -4.40 24.27 -2.09
CA TYR A 824 -5.07 23.52 -3.15
C TYR A 824 -6.23 24.39 -3.71
N PRO A 825 -6.50 24.41 -5.03
CA PRO A 825 -7.46 25.34 -5.67
C PRO A 825 -8.95 25.09 -5.37
N LEU A 826 -9.25 24.69 -4.14
CA LEU A 826 -10.57 24.52 -3.58
C LEU A 826 -10.75 25.44 -2.37
N GLN A 827 -11.99 25.84 -2.13
CA GLN A 827 -12.43 26.50 -0.92
C GLN A 827 -13.58 25.70 -0.32
N VAL A 828 -13.73 25.75 1.00
CA VAL A 828 -14.90 25.23 1.67
C VAL A 828 -15.61 26.37 2.36
N ASP A 829 -16.89 26.50 2.02
CA ASP A 829 -17.77 27.51 2.56
C ASP A 829 -18.16 27.16 4.01
N ALA A 830 -18.75 28.12 4.73
CA ALA A 830 -19.08 27.96 6.15
C ALA A 830 -20.08 26.82 6.45
N ASP A 831 -20.82 26.38 5.44
CA ASP A 831 -21.74 25.25 5.49
C ASP A 831 -21.06 23.90 5.17
N GLY A 832 -19.75 23.89 4.89
CA GLY A 832 -18.99 22.69 4.56
C GLY A 832 -18.97 22.37 3.06
N LYS A 833 -19.61 23.18 2.23
CA LYS A 833 -19.66 22.97 0.78
C LYS A 833 -18.31 23.26 0.13
N VAL A 834 -17.78 22.29 -0.63
CA VAL A 834 -16.55 22.50 -1.41
C VAL A 834 -16.91 23.22 -2.72
N SER A 835 -16.21 24.32 -3.01
CA SER A 835 -16.30 25.06 -4.27
C SER A 835 -14.90 25.42 -4.79
N LEU A 836 -14.83 25.87 -6.04
CA LEU A 836 -13.58 26.33 -6.65
C LEU A 836 -13.18 27.71 -6.12
N LEU A 837 -11.88 27.99 -6.08
CA LEU A 837 -11.43 29.37 -5.92
C LEU A 837 -11.96 30.24 -7.09
N PRO A 838 -12.27 31.54 -6.85
CA PRO A 838 -12.82 32.41 -7.89
C PRO A 838 -11.96 32.42 -9.16
N GLN A 839 -12.61 32.24 -10.32
CA GLN A 839 -11.99 32.23 -11.65
C GLN A 839 -11.00 31.07 -11.93
N GLN A 840 -11.01 30.00 -11.11
CA GLN A 840 -10.10 28.86 -11.24
C GLN A 840 -10.85 27.59 -11.66
N GLU A 841 -11.49 27.59 -12.83
CA GLU A 841 -12.13 26.37 -13.38
C GLU A 841 -11.09 25.31 -13.80
N ASN A 842 -9.97 25.77 -14.35
CA ASN A 842 -8.91 24.91 -14.86
C ASN A 842 -7.57 25.21 -14.16
N PHE A 843 -6.63 24.26 -14.21
CA PHE A 843 -5.28 24.51 -13.73
C PHE A 843 -4.55 25.55 -14.59
N PRO A 844 -3.76 26.46 -13.97
CA PRO A 844 -2.99 27.46 -14.71
C PRO A 844 -2.06 26.84 -15.76
N ASP A 845 -2.01 27.44 -16.95
CA ASP A 845 -1.09 27.12 -18.07
C ASP A 845 -1.27 25.77 -18.80
N VAL A 846 -1.86 24.78 -18.14
CA VAL A 846 -1.98 23.41 -18.67
C VAL A 846 -3.42 23.02 -19.01
N GLY A 847 -4.41 23.71 -18.44
CA GLY A 847 -5.82 23.38 -18.57
C GLY A 847 -6.22 22.15 -17.74
N GLY A 848 -7.37 21.56 -18.07
CA GLY A 848 -7.96 20.47 -17.28
C GLY A 848 -8.71 20.99 -16.07
N LYS A 849 -9.92 20.46 -15.82
CA LYS A 849 -10.77 20.98 -14.75
C LYS A 849 -10.23 20.57 -13.39
N VAL A 850 -10.19 21.52 -12.46
CA VAL A 850 -9.74 21.29 -11.08
C VAL A 850 -10.63 20.29 -10.35
N LEU A 851 -11.95 20.33 -10.60
CA LEU A 851 -12.90 19.38 -10.00
C LEU A 851 -12.87 17.97 -10.63
N GLY A 852 -12.11 17.78 -11.71
CA GLY A 852 -12.18 16.58 -12.52
C GLY A 852 -13.51 16.43 -13.26
N VAL A 853 -13.63 15.33 -14.01
CA VAL A 853 -14.83 14.96 -14.75
C VAL A 853 -14.96 13.45 -14.72
N HIS A 854 -16.10 12.95 -14.26
CA HIS A 854 -16.44 11.54 -14.32
C HIS A 854 -16.69 11.06 -15.76
N SER A 855 -16.20 9.87 -16.07
CA SER A 855 -16.24 9.19 -17.34
C SER A 855 -16.82 7.80 -17.15
N ALA A 856 -18.06 7.61 -17.59
CA ALA A 856 -18.73 6.31 -17.59
C ALA A 856 -18.05 5.25 -18.49
N THR A 857 -17.03 5.64 -19.27
CA THR A 857 -16.30 4.75 -20.18
C THR A 857 -15.03 4.15 -19.56
N ILE A 858 -14.49 4.76 -18.50
CA ILE A 858 -13.31 4.27 -17.80
C ILE A 858 -13.78 3.43 -16.61
N PRO A 859 -13.42 2.14 -16.53
CA PRO A 859 -13.75 1.34 -15.36
C PRO A 859 -13.13 1.92 -14.08
N ASP A 860 -13.95 2.16 -13.06
CA ASP A 860 -13.52 2.70 -11.75
C ASP A 860 -12.31 1.97 -11.16
N LEU A 861 -12.20 0.65 -11.40
CA LEU A 861 -11.09 -0.19 -10.93
C LEU A 861 -9.71 0.29 -11.40
N LEU A 862 -9.64 1.00 -12.54
CA LEU A 862 -8.40 1.56 -13.08
C LEU A 862 -7.96 2.83 -12.36
N THR A 863 -8.92 3.64 -11.89
CA THR A 863 -8.71 5.00 -11.39
C THR A 863 -8.93 5.14 -9.88
N THR A 864 -9.19 4.03 -9.17
CA THR A 864 -9.47 3.98 -7.72
C THR A 864 -8.51 3.14 -6.88
#